data_AF-A0A846DA14-F1
#
_entry.id   AF-A0A846DA14-F1
#
_cell.length_a   1.000
_cell.length_b   1.000
_cell.length_c   1.000
_cell.angle_alpha   90.00
_cell.angle_beta   90.00
_cell.angle_gamma   90.00
#
_symmetry.space_group_name_H-M   'P 1'
#
loop_
_entity.id
_entity.type
_entity.pdbx_description
1 polymer ?
#
loop_
_entity_poly.entity_id
_entity_poly.type
_entity_poly.pdbx_seq_one_letter_code
_entity_poly.pdbx_strand_id
1 'polypeptide(L)'
;MSINIEQLLPSLEPIFSSFAQQTDFLTQMESVFGTEADFSQLQQDWIVGNITLPTIEVIESSVINHAQGAYSADTNTIYLSQALYNSGNINEILRVFLEEYGHYLDFLFKITDTIGDEGEHFAVVVLGESLTESQLNRINAEDDTAIVNLNGQAIEIEQSNISFEQTITGSISSVGEQDTYTFNGIAGDILAFALSYKTNGLEERYYIYNPDGTLLSSGQSGLKNEINLEQTGTYTLLINDFLNNDTGKYSFSLQSVINPINSTSINYEQSYTATISAFSEIDTYTFSGTSGDILAFAIGDDINLYTRYSIYNPDGTLLSSNYTFSDLFDEISLYQTGTYTLLINDYNSGETGEYDFTLAKLWQGGIENNPFQLDLSQARGSYINDEGGFDSVSLSGVSLSLNYLQAGITGIDRSGTSLLIDLNQDGTFNLVDDIEILDFFASDFSNQAGTGFIKVVDNLLGYNILQFLDPYRWNGVVEISENLTIPDDTTLTIEPGTILKFTNNAGLNIKGTINALGTLENPILFTSSNATPTAGNWRGITLSSSDAVGNLANVKIEYADEAIEGIYGAEINLNNALLTNNNYGIYIYSPLVDIVGNNLLITDNRYNGIFQRADSVGVYTNSTIVNNGFSGSGWTAAGIHQGGSNITFENSILAFNANGWDHTTNADTPLNNVNHSIFYNPDGQEIILVD
;
A
#
# COMPACT_ATOMS: atom_id res chain seq x y z
N MET A 1 -17.04 34.78 -4.73
CA MET A 1 -17.99 35.11 -5.81
C MET A 1 -19.34 35.19 -5.10
N SER A 2 -19.96 36.36 -4.99
CA SER A 2 -21.13 36.56 -4.12
C SER A 2 -22.37 35.90 -4.71
N ILE A 3 -22.96 34.94 -3.99
CA ILE A 3 -24.21 34.24 -4.35
C ILE A 3 -25.40 35.18 -4.12
N ASN A 4 -26.00 35.79 -5.14
CA ASN A 4 -27.24 36.57 -4.91
C ASN A 4 -28.30 35.62 -4.29
N ILE A 5 -29.10 36.05 -3.31
CA ILE A 5 -30.22 35.25 -2.73
C ILE A 5 -31.14 34.68 -3.82
N GLU A 6 -31.23 35.34 -4.97
CA GLU A 6 -31.88 34.84 -6.19
C GLU A 6 -31.35 33.48 -6.71
N GLN A 7 -30.17 33.04 -6.28
CA GLN A 7 -29.58 31.73 -6.61
C GLN A 7 -29.99 30.61 -5.66
N LEU A 8 -30.52 30.92 -4.47
CA LEU A 8 -31.12 29.93 -3.55
C LEU A 8 -32.51 29.49 -4.01
N LEU A 9 -33.29 30.42 -4.55
CA LEU A 9 -34.67 30.18 -5.01
C LEU A 9 -34.82 28.98 -5.98
N PRO A 10 -33.98 28.83 -7.03
CA PRO A 10 -34.03 27.66 -7.91
C PRO A 10 -33.81 26.32 -7.19
N SER A 11 -33.10 26.31 -6.07
CA SER A 11 -32.83 25.11 -5.26
C SER A 11 -33.97 24.81 -4.28
N LEU A 12 -34.70 25.82 -3.82
CA LEU A 12 -35.82 25.68 -2.87
C LEU A 12 -37.10 25.15 -3.53
N GLU A 13 -37.43 25.62 -4.74
CA GLU A 13 -38.63 25.18 -5.48
C GLU A 13 -38.80 23.66 -5.58
N PRO A 14 -37.81 22.87 -6.04
CA PRO A 14 -37.95 21.43 -6.14
C PRO A 14 -38.09 20.75 -4.77
N ILE A 15 -37.42 21.27 -3.73
CA ILE A 15 -37.45 20.72 -2.37
C ILE A 15 -38.85 20.89 -1.77
N PHE A 16 -39.35 22.13 -1.71
CA PHE A 16 -40.68 22.40 -1.15
C PHE A 16 -41.78 21.74 -1.98
N SER A 17 -41.69 21.75 -3.31
CA SER A 17 -42.68 21.07 -4.16
C SER A 17 -42.67 19.56 -3.94
N SER A 18 -41.49 18.94 -3.79
CA SER A 18 -41.40 17.51 -3.53
C SER A 18 -41.92 17.13 -2.14
N PHE A 19 -41.58 17.91 -1.12
CA PHE A 19 -42.08 17.72 0.25
C PHE A 19 -43.61 17.92 0.33
N ALA A 20 -44.15 18.98 -0.28
CA ALA A 20 -45.58 19.27 -0.30
C ALA A 20 -46.42 18.21 -1.03
N GLN A 21 -45.82 17.44 -1.95
CA GLN A 21 -46.49 16.35 -2.67
C GLN A 21 -46.52 15.03 -1.88
N GLN A 22 -45.81 14.92 -0.76
CA GLN A 22 -45.82 13.71 0.07
C GLN A 22 -47.21 13.48 0.69
N THR A 23 -47.63 12.22 0.75
CA THR A 23 -48.98 11.86 1.23
C THR A 23 -49.19 12.13 2.72
N ASP A 24 -48.11 12.22 3.48
CA ASP A 24 -48.05 12.46 4.92
C ASP A 24 -47.54 13.87 5.26
N PHE A 25 -47.50 14.80 4.30
CA PHE A 25 -47.09 16.20 4.49
C PHE A 25 -47.69 16.83 5.76
N LEU A 26 -49.01 16.74 5.94
CA LEU A 26 -49.68 17.34 7.10
C LEU A 26 -49.23 16.69 8.41
N THR A 27 -49.04 15.37 8.42
CA THR A 27 -48.56 14.65 9.62
C THR A 27 -47.12 15.01 9.95
N GLN A 28 -46.27 15.25 8.94
CA GLN A 28 -44.90 15.73 9.15
C GLN A 28 -44.89 17.17 9.69
N MET A 29 -45.69 18.08 9.12
CA MET A 29 -45.82 19.45 9.64
C MET A 29 -46.39 19.49 11.07
N GLU A 30 -47.38 18.64 11.37
CA GLU A 30 -47.93 18.48 12.73
C GLU A 30 -46.90 17.93 13.72
N SER A 31 -45.93 17.13 13.25
CA SER A 31 -44.84 16.64 14.11
C SER A 31 -43.84 17.72 14.50
N VAL A 32 -43.70 18.76 13.67
CA VAL A 32 -42.83 19.91 13.91
C VAL A 32 -43.57 20.97 14.76
N PHE A 33 -44.66 21.52 14.24
CA PHE A 33 -45.33 22.70 14.80
C PHE A 33 -46.56 22.37 15.67
N GLY A 34 -46.86 21.08 15.86
CA GLY A 34 -48.08 20.63 16.51
C GLY A 34 -49.35 20.79 15.68
N THR A 35 -50.50 20.46 16.25
CA THR A 35 -51.79 20.35 15.53
C THR A 35 -52.60 21.66 15.44
N GLU A 36 -52.01 22.79 15.84
CA GLU A 36 -52.73 24.06 16.00
C GLU A 36 -52.73 24.90 14.71
N ALA A 37 -51.72 24.72 13.86
CA ALA A 37 -51.54 25.45 12.61
C ALA A 37 -52.21 24.73 11.41
N ASP A 38 -52.78 25.50 10.47
CA ASP A 38 -53.33 24.97 9.21
C ASP A 38 -52.40 25.30 8.04
N PHE A 39 -51.63 24.29 7.62
CA PHE A 39 -50.68 24.40 6.50
C PHE A 39 -51.29 24.05 5.13
N SER A 40 -52.61 23.84 5.03
CA SER A 40 -53.24 23.39 3.78
C SER A 40 -53.02 24.35 2.60
N GLN A 41 -53.07 25.65 2.85
CA GLN A 41 -52.84 26.66 1.81
C GLN A 41 -51.35 26.74 1.44
N LEU A 42 -50.45 26.69 2.43
CA LEU A 42 -49.01 26.64 2.21
C LEU A 42 -48.61 25.44 1.34
N GLN A 43 -49.21 24.27 1.59
CA GLN A 43 -49.02 23.07 0.77
C GLN A 43 -49.38 23.31 -0.69
N GLN A 44 -50.54 23.92 -0.96
CA GLN A 44 -50.97 24.22 -2.33
C GLN A 44 -50.03 25.22 -3.01
N ASP A 45 -49.57 26.22 -2.27
CA ASP A 45 -48.63 27.21 -2.77
C ASP A 45 -47.28 26.57 -3.13
N TRP A 46 -46.71 25.72 -2.26
CA TRP A 46 -45.47 24.99 -2.55
C TRP A 46 -45.59 24.00 -3.71
N ILE A 47 -46.74 23.32 -3.88
CA ILE A 47 -46.97 22.43 -5.03
C ILE A 47 -46.85 23.19 -6.36
N VAL A 48 -47.33 24.43 -6.43
CA VAL A 48 -47.31 25.25 -7.65
C VAL A 48 -46.07 26.15 -7.76
N GLY A 49 -45.10 26.01 -6.86
CA GLY A 49 -43.87 26.81 -6.84
C GLY A 49 -44.05 28.24 -6.33
N ASN A 50 -45.15 28.53 -5.62
CA ASN A 50 -45.37 29.82 -4.99
C ASN A 50 -44.74 29.83 -3.59
N ILE A 51 -43.51 30.34 -3.47
CA ILE A 51 -42.78 30.42 -2.20
C ILE A 51 -42.75 31.87 -1.73
N THR A 52 -43.28 32.13 -0.53
CA THR A 52 -43.17 33.43 0.14
C THR A 52 -42.00 33.39 1.12
N LEU A 53 -41.09 34.35 1.01
CA LEU A 53 -39.92 34.47 1.87
C LEU A 53 -39.98 35.74 2.73
N PRO A 54 -39.45 35.71 3.97
CA PRO A 54 -39.15 36.94 4.72
C PRO A 54 -38.00 37.70 4.06
N THR A 55 -37.62 38.85 4.64
CA THR A 55 -36.37 39.52 4.22
C THR A 55 -35.19 38.61 4.51
N ILE A 56 -34.16 38.61 3.68
CA ILE A 56 -32.93 37.85 3.95
C ILE A 56 -31.74 38.81 3.88
N GLU A 57 -30.93 38.85 4.94
CA GLU A 57 -29.74 39.68 5.03
C GLU A 57 -28.51 38.83 5.35
N VAL A 58 -27.36 39.18 4.77
CA VAL A 58 -26.08 38.55 5.11
C VAL A 58 -25.29 39.51 5.99
N ILE A 59 -24.93 39.06 7.19
CA ILE A 59 -24.27 39.90 8.21
C ILE A 59 -23.13 39.14 8.88
N GLU A 60 -22.21 39.86 9.52
CA GLU A 60 -21.13 39.24 10.28
C GLU A 60 -21.70 38.38 11.43
N SER A 61 -21.19 37.16 11.61
CA SER A 61 -21.72 36.22 12.61
C SER A 61 -21.68 36.81 14.03
N SER A 62 -20.68 37.62 14.36
CA SER A 62 -20.57 38.31 15.65
C SER A 62 -21.76 39.23 15.98
N VAL A 63 -22.58 39.59 14.99
CA VAL A 63 -23.79 40.41 15.18
C VAL A 63 -25.00 39.54 15.57
N ILE A 64 -25.02 38.27 15.19
CA ILE A 64 -26.05 37.28 15.52
C ILE A 64 -25.51 36.22 16.47
N ASN A 65 -24.81 36.66 17.52
CA ASN A 65 -24.29 35.78 18.57
C ASN A 65 -23.43 34.61 18.04
N HIS A 66 -22.71 34.85 16.95
CA HIS A 66 -21.88 33.88 16.23
C HIS A 66 -22.62 32.67 15.61
N ALA A 67 -23.94 32.73 15.53
CA ALA A 67 -24.78 31.73 14.84
C ALA A 67 -24.53 31.71 13.32
N GLN A 68 -24.86 30.59 12.67
CA GLN A 68 -24.72 30.45 11.21
C GLN A 68 -25.85 31.15 10.45
N GLY A 69 -27.01 31.21 11.05
CA GLY A 69 -28.20 31.92 10.65
C GLY A 69 -29.00 32.32 11.87
N ALA A 70 -30.00 33.16 11.66
CA ALA A 70 -30.97 33.51 12.69
C ALA A 70 -32.26 34.06 12.07
N TYR A 71 -33.42 33.73 12.62
CA TYR A 71 -34.69 34.37 12.30
C TYR A 71 -35.07 35.37 13.39
N SER A 72 -35.52 36.56 13.01
CA SER A 72 -36.11 37.51 13.94
C SER A 72 -37.53 37.87 13.56
N ALA A 73 -38.47 37.61 14.47
CA ALA A 73 -39.85 38.06 14.37
C ALA A 73 -39.98 39.60 14.43
N ASP A 74 -39.10 40.29 15.17
CA ASP A 74 -39.11 41.75 15.34
C ASP A 74 -38.85 42.48 14.01
N THR A 75 -37.97 41.93 13.17
CA THR A 75 -37.60 42.50 11.86
C THR A 75 -38.20 41.73 10.69
N ASN A 76 -38.81 40.57 10.94
CA ASN A 76 -39.26 39.62 9.93
C ASN A 76 -38.16 39.34 8.88
N THR A 77 -36.98 39.00 9.38
CA THR A 77 -35.76 38.83 8.59
C THR A 77 -35.03 37.55 9.00
N ILE A 78 -34.60 36.78 8.00
CA ILE A 78 -33.60 35.73 8.13
C ILE A 78 -32.23 36.37 7.93
N TYR A 79 -31.39 36.31 8.95
CA TYR A 79 -29.99 36.69 8.89
C TYR A 79 -29.17 35.45 8.60
N LEU A 80 -28.31 35.49 7.57
CA LEU A 80 -27.32 34.44 7.32
C LEU A 80 -25.94 35.00 7.64
N SER A 81 -25.09 34.19 8.25
CA SER A 81 -23.74 34.62 8.55
C SER A 81 -22.92 34.81 7.26
N GLN A 82 -22.09 35.84 7.25
CA GLN A 82 -21.20 36.16 6.14
C GLN A 82 -20.18 35.03 5.90
N ALA A 83 -19.79 34.30 6.96
CA ALA A 83 -18.92 33.13 6.89
C ALA A 83 -19.59 31.98 6.13
N LEU A 84 -20.80 31.57 6.55
CA LEU A 84 -21.61 30.56 5.87
C LEU A 84 -21.80 30.91 4.40
N TYR A 85 -22.19 32.15 4.13
CA TYR A 85 -22.40 32.64 2.78
C TYR A 85 -21.14 32.60 1.91
N ASN A 86 -19.98 32.91 2.50
CA ASN A 86 -18.70 32.92 1.78
C ASN A 86 -18.12 31.51 1.58
N SER A 87 -18.57 30.50 2.32
CA SER A 87 -18.17 29.10 2.11
C SER A 87 -18.47 28.64 0.68
N GLY A 88 -19.57 29.14 0.10
CA GLY A 88 -20.08 28.68 -1.19
C GLY A 88 -20.67 27.26 -1.16
N ASN A 89 -20.76 26.62 0.02
CA ASN A 89 -21.37 25.32 0.18
C ASN A 89 -22.91 25.48 0.15
N ILE A 90 -23.48 25.24 -1.04
CA ILE A 90 -24.92 25.45 -1.25
C ILE A 90 -25.79 24.55 -0.36
N ASN A 91 -25.31 23.37 0.02
CA ASN A 91 -26.06 22.43 0.85
C ASN A 91 -26.12 22.92 2.31
N GLU A 92 -25.02 23.43 2.85
CA GLU A 92 -24.99 24.03 4.19
C GLU A 92 -25.83 25.30 4.26
N ILE A 93 -25.66 26.20 3.28
CA ILE A 93 -26.45 27.43 3.19
C ILE A 93 -27.95 27.09 3.13
N LEU A 94 -28.33 26.07 2.34
CA LEU A 94 -29.70 25.62 2.21
C LEU A 94 -30.25 25.04 3.50
N ARG A 95 -29.49 24.20 4.21
CA ARG A 95 -29.92 23.59 5.47
C ARG A 95 -30.19 24.65 6.53
N VAL A 96 -29.23 25.55 6.77
CA VAL A 96 -29.41 26.67 7.71
C VAL A 96 -30.57 27.55 7.28
N PHE A 97 -30.70 27.84 6.00
CA PHE A 97 -31.85 28.61 5.51
C PHE A 97 -33.19 27.92 5.79
N LEU A 98 -33.30 26.60 5.60
CA LEU A 98 -34.52 25.85 5.89
C LEU A 98 -34.87 25.90 7.38
N GLU A 99 -33.86 25.81 8.25
CA GLU A 99 -34.00 25.95 9.70
C GLU A 99 -34.58 27.31 10.07
N GLU A 100 -33.97 28.40 9.59
CA GLU A 100 -34.49 29.75 9.81
C GLU A 100 -35.86 29.99 9.16
N TYR A 101 -36.16 29.30 8.06
CA TYR A 101 -37.47 29.33 7.44
C TYR A 101 -38.52 28.58 8.25
N GLY A 102 -38.14 27.55 9.00
CA GLY A 102 -38.98 26.85 9.95
C GLY A 102 -39.47 27.78 11.05
N HIS A 103 -38.57 28.55 11.69
CA HIS A 103 -38.93 29.57 12.68
C HIS A 103 -39.83 30.67 12.10
N TYR A 104 -39.58 31.09 10.85
CA TYR A 104 -40.47 32.00 10.15
C TYR A 104 -41.89 31.42 9.98
N LEU A 105 -42.01 30.14 9.66
CA LEU A 105 -43.30 29.47 9.53
C LEU A 105 -43.99 29.31 10.89
N ASP A 106 -43.26 28.99 11.95
CA ASP A 106 -43.81 28.95 13.30
C ASP A 106 -44.43 30.30 13.65
N PHE A 107 -43.65 31.39 13.54
CA PHE A 107 -44.13 32.76 13.77
C PHE A 107 -45.36 33.14 12.94
N LEU A 108 -45.43 32.70 11.67
CA LEU A 108 -46.56 33.01 10.79
C LEU A 108 -47.85 32.28 11.16
N PHE A 109 -47.75 31.02 11.55
CA PHE A 109 -48.89 30.12 11.67
C PHE A 109 -49.30 29.85 13.12
N LYS A 110 -48.46 30.19 14.09
CA LYS A 110 -48.67 29.92 15.52
C LYS A 110 -48.84 31.22 16.30
N ILE A 111 -49.59 31.12 17.40
CA ILE A 111 -49.85 32.26 18.31
C ILE A 111 -48.83 32.24 19.47
N THR A 112 -48.42 31.04 19.84
CA THR A 112 -47.36 30.79 20.81
C THR A 112 -46.31 29.98 20.11
N ASP A 113 -45.09 30.43 20.29
CA ASP A 113 -43.87 29.76 19.85
C ASP A 113 -43.86 28.27 20.24
N THR A 114 -43.34 27.45 19.33
CA THR A 114 -43.20 26.01 19.56
C THR A 114 -41.99 25.80 20.44
N ILE A 115 -42.17 25.14 21.59
CA ILE A 115 -41.03 24.83 22.47
C ILE A 115 -40.09 23.86 21.75
N GLY A 116 -38.82 24.23 21.63
CA GLY A 116 -37.82 23.43 20.93
C GLY A 116 -37.07 24.28 19.92
N ASP A 117 -36.23 23.62 19.15
CA ASP A 117 -35.73 24.14 17.87
C ASP A 117 -36.59 23.54 16.73
N GLU A 118 -37.80 24.05 16.57
CA GLU A 118 -38.71 23.60 15.51
C GLU A 118 -38.17 23.92 14.11
N GLY A 119 -37.26 24.89 14.01
CA GLY A 119 -36.50 25.19 12.80
C GLY A 119 -35.68 24.00 12.35
N GLU A 120 -34.85 23.43 13.23
CA GLU A 120 -34.01 22.28 12.91
C GLU A 120 -34.87 21.05 12.58
N HIS A 121 -35.94 20.82 13.35
CA HIS A 121 -36.88 19.75 13.06
C HIS A 121 -37.51 19.91 11.67
N PHE A 122 -37.90 21.14 11.32
CA PHE A 122 -38.45 21.47 10.01
C PHE A 122 -37.45 21.19 8.89
N ALA A 123 -36.20 21.62 9.03
CA ALA A 123 -35.15 21.37 8.03
C ALA A 123 -34.96 19.87 7.76
N VAL A 124 -34.95 19.05 8.83
CA VAL A 124 -34.82 17.59 8.75
C VAL A 124 -35.97 16.95 7.96
N VAL A 125 -37.23 17.27 8.29
CA VAL A 125 -38.38 16.65 7.61
C VAL A 125 -38.49 17.10 6.14
N VAL A 126 -38.15 18.36 5.85
CA VAL A 126 -38.19 18.90 4.47
C VAL A 126 -37.10 18.27 3.60
N LEU A 127 -35.92 17.99 4.16
CA LEU A 127 -34.83 17.29 3.47
C LEU A 127 -35.07 15.76 3.35
N GLY A 128 -36.14 15.24 3.97
CA GLY A 128 -36.50 13.82 3.92
C GLY A 128 -35.64 12.93 4.83
N GLU A 129 -35.05 13.52 5.86
CA GLU A 129 -34.22 12.83 6.84
C GLU A 129 -35.07 12.28 8.01
N SER A 130 -34.47 11.43 8.84
CA SER A 130 -35.15 10.82 9.99
C SER A 130 -34.40 11.09 11.30
N LEU A 131 -35.13 11.53 12.32
CA LEU A 131 -34.58 11.71 13.67
C LEU A 131 -34.70 10.43 14.50
N THR A 132 -33.65 10.13 15.26
CA THR A 132 -33.72 9.17 16.37
C THR A 132 -34.51 9.77 17.54
N GLU A 133 -35.03 8.92 18.43
CA GLU A 133 -35.74 9.37 19.63
C GLU A 133 -34.88 10.32 20.51
N SER A 134 -33.56 10.07 20.54
CA SER A 134 -32.64 10.93 21.28
C SER A 134 -32.45 12.29 20.64
N GLN A 135 -32.32 12.35 19.30
CA GLN A 135 -32.22 13.62 18.58
C GLN A 135 -33.51 14.43 18.71
N LEU A 136 -34.68 13.79 18.59
CA LEU A 136 -35.96 14.47 18.77
C LEU A 136 -36.12 15.01 20.20
N ASN A 137 -35.69 14.26 21.22
CA ASN A 137 -35.71 14.73 22.60
C ASN A 137 -34.75 15.91 22.84
N ARG A 138 -33.62 15.97 22.15
CA ARG A 138 -32.71 17.13 22.18
C ARG A 138 -33.40 18.35 21.56
N ILE A 139 -33.90 18.21 20.33
CA ILE A 139 -34.54 19.30 19.59
C ILE A 139 -35.70 19.90 20.40
N ASN A 140 -36.57 19.06 20.96
CA ASN A 140 -37.72 19.52 21.76
C ASN A 140 -37.33 20.18 23.11
N ALA A 141 -36.07 20.07 23.54
CA ALA A 141 -35.56 20.66 24.77
C ALA A 141 -34.65 21.87 24.50
N GLU A 142 -34.36 22.15 23.23
CA GLU A 142 -33.54 23.26 22.77
C GLU A 142 -34.39 24.54 22.78
N ASP A 143 -33.87 25.61 23.34
CA ASP A 143 -34.47 26.95 23.23
C ASP A 143 -33.31 27.83 22.81
N ASP A 144 -33.22 28.04 21.50
CA ASP A 144 -32.11 28.69 20.81
C ASP A 144 -32.30 30.21 20.69
N THR A 145 -33.25 30.77 21.45
CA THR A 145 -33.45 32.21 21.55
C THR A 145 -32.20 32.95 22.07
N ALA A 146 -31.87 34.07 21.45
CA ALA A 146 -30.88 35.02 21.93
C ALA A 146 -31.32 36.47 21.73
N ILE A 147 -30.85 37.36 22.61
CA ILE A 147 -31.03 38.81 22.44
C ILE A 147 -29.74 39.41 21.91
N VAL A 148 -29.77 39.91 20.68
CA VAL A 148 -28.63 40.54 20.01
C VAL A 148 -28.84 42.04 19.82
N ASN A 149 -27.76 42.77 19.61
CA ASN A 149 -27.81 44.21 19.37
C ASN A 149 -27.59 44.53 17.89
N LEU A 150 -28.69 44.70 17.14
CA LEU A 150 -28.68 45.05 15.74
C LEU A 150 -28.88 46.56 15.59
N ASN A 151 -27.85 47.26 15.11
CA ASN A 151 -27.86 48.71 14.89
C ASN A 151 -28.26 49.57 16.12
N GLY A 152 -27.98 49.09 17.33
CA GLY A 152 -28.32 49.78 18.59
C GLY A 152 -29.68 49.41 19.17
N GLN A 153 -30.40 48.44 18.58
CA GLN A 153 -31.65 47.90 19.09
C GLN A 153 -31.44 46.47 19.59
N ALA A 154 -31.96 46.18 20.78
CA ALA A 154 -32.05 44.80 21.27
C ALA A 154 -33.15 44.08 20.50
N ILE A 155 -32.79 42.99 19.83
CA ILE A 155 -33.66 42.20 18.97
C ILE A 155 -33.53 40.75 19.42
N GLU A 156 -34.66 40.07 19.57
CA GLU A 156 -34.72 38.63 19.80
C GLU A 156 -34.55 37.89 18.47
N ILE A 157 -33.71 36.85 18.51
CA ILE A 157 -33.44 35.96 17.40
C ILE A 157 -33.62 34.52 17.86
N GLU A 158 -34.22 33.69 17.00
CA GLU A 158 -33.99 32.23 16.99
C GLU A 158 -32.74 32.00 16.16
N GLN A 159 -31.83 31.13 16.60
CA GLN A 159 -30.48 31.07 16.04
C GLN A 159 -30.08 29.63 15.72
N SER A 160 -29.64 29.39 14.48
CA SER A 160 -29.06 28.08 14.17
C SER A 160 -27.78 27.81 14.96
N ASN A 161 -27.78 26.67 15.63
CA ASN A 161 -26.64 26.19 16.40
C ASN A 161 -25.56 25.58 15.49
N ILE A 162 -24.35 25.45 16.03
CA ILE A 162 -23.26 24.79 15.29
C ILE A 162 -23.61 23.32 15.10
N SER A 163 -23.73 22.91 13.84
CA SER A 163 -23.88 21.51 13.46
C SER A 163 -22.55 20.75 13.55
N PHE A 164 -22.61 19.47 13.91
CA PHE A 164 -21.46 18.58 13.82
C PHE A 164 -20.96 18.45 12.36
N GLU A 165 -19.65 18.27 12.18
CA GLU A 165 -18.86 18.26 10.93
C GLU A 165 -18.63 19.59 10.22
N GLN A 166 -19.26 20.69 10.65
CA GLN A 166 -19.01 21.98 10.01
C GLN A 166 -17.68 22.59 10.44
N THR A 167 -16.91 23.06 9.46
CA THR A 167 -15.74 23.89 9.73
C THR A 167 -16.17 25.34 9.88
N ILE A 168 -16.17 25.82 11.12
CA ILE A 168 -16.51 27.19 11.47
C ILE A 168 -15.24 28.04 11.46
N THR A 169 -15.29 29.21 10.83
CA THR A 169 -14.20 30.20 10.88
C THR A 169 -14.61 31.41 11.71
N GLY A 170 -13.72 31.90 12.57
CA GLY A 170 -13.91 33.09 13.38
C GLY A 170 -12.68 34.00 13.39
N SER A 171 -12.76 35.13 14.09
CA SER A 171 -11.63 36.03 14.25
C SER A 171 -11.70 36.88 15.51
N ILE A 172 -10.64 36.78 16.32
CA ILE A 172 -10.34 37.73 17.38
C ILE A 172 -9.90 39.04 16.72
N SER A 173 -10.82 40.00 16.67
CA SER A 173 -10.71 41.28 15.96
C SER A 173 -10.08 42.38 16.82
N SER A 174 -10.14 42.23 18.14
CA SER A 174 -9.62 43.17 19.14
C SER A 174 -8.80 42.44 20.22
N VAL A 175 -7.78 43.12 20.73
CA VAL A 175 -6.97 42.58 21.83
C VAL A 175 -7.84 42.35 23.06
N GLY A 176 -7.81 41.13 23.59
CA GLY A 176 -8.60 40.70 24.75
C GLY A 176 -10.06 40.36 24.45
N GLU A 177 -10.44 40.30 23.18
CA GLU A 177 -11.73 39.73 22.75
C GLU A 177 -11.75 38.21 22.97
N GLN A 178 -12.95 37.69 23.17
CA GLN A 178 -13.26 36.27 23.22
C GLN A 178 -14.51 36.05 22.39
N ASP A 179 -14.46 35.07 21.50
CA ASP A 179 -15.62 34.66 20.73
C ASP A 179 -16.33 33.53 21.49
N THR A 180 -17.65 33.62 21.55
CA THR A 180 -18.49 32.65 22.25
C THR A 180 -19.41 31.98 21.24
N TYR A 181 -19.45 30.66 21.31
CA TYR A 181 -20.27 29.79 20.48
C TYR A 181 -21.09 28.85 21.36
N THR A 182 -22.18 28.34 20.82
CA THR A 182 -22.98 27.29 21.43
C THR A 182 -23.12 26.11 20.49
N PHE A 183 -23.19 24.91 21.07
CA PHE A 183 -23.55 23.68 20.36
C PHE A 183 -24.33 22.78 21.31
N ASN A 184 -25.22 21.96 20.76
CA ASN A 184 -26.04 21.07 21.58
C ASN A 184 -25.44 19.68 21.63
N GLY A 185 -25.52 19.07 22.80
CA GLY A 185 -24.98 17.76 23.07
C GLY A 185 -25.97 16.87 23.78
N ILE A 186 -25.86 15.56 23.57
CA ILE A 186 -26.64 14.55 24.27
C ILE A 186 -25.73 13.86 25.30
N ALA A 187 -26.24 13.66 26.51
CA ALA A 187 -25.51 12.90 27.53
C ALA A 187 -25.19 11.48 27.02
N GLY A 188 -23.92 11.10 27.08
CA GLY A 188 -23.39 9.84 26.56
C GLY A 188 -22.68 9.97 25.21
N ASP A 189 -22.84 11.09 24.51
CA ASP A 189 -22.07 11.35 23.29
C ASP A 189 -20.61 11.64 23.62
N ILE A 190 -19.75 11.36 22.64
CA ILE A 190 -18.32 11.62 22.69
C ILE A 190 -17.97 12.43 21.46
N LEU A 191 -17.32 13.57 21.65
CA LEU A 191 -16.95 14.46 20.55
C LEU A 191 -15.43 14.45 20.29
N ALA A 192 -15.07 14.62 19.02
CA ALA A 192 -13.78 15.10 18.57
C ALA A 192 -13.88 16.60 18.25
N PHE A 193 -12.87 17.38 18.64
CA PHE A 193 -12.82 18.82 18.42
C PHE A 193 -11.50 19.20 17.75
N ALA A 194 -11.54 19.73 16.53
CA ALA A 194 -10.38 20.28 15.85
C ALA A 194 -10.38 21.81 15.98
N LEU A 195 -9.24 22.39 16.30
CA LEU A 195 -9.03 23.84 16.32
C LEU A 195 -7.72 24.17 15.64
N SER A 196 -7.74 25.12 14.72
CA SER A 196 -6.55 25.57 14.02
C SER A 196 -6.77 26.90 13.34
N TYR A 197 -5.85 27.23 12.44
CA TYR A 197 -5.74 28.46 11.69
C TYR A 197 -5.22 29.61 12.55
N LYS A 198 -3.98 30.01 12.29
CA LYS A 198 -3.30 31.13 12.96
C LYS A 198 -2.95 32.17 11.93
N THR A 199 -3.53 33.35 12.08
CA THR A 199 -3.01 34.55 11.42
C THR A 199 -2.60 35.57 12.47
N ASN A 200 -1.65 36.44 12.12
CA ASN A 200 -1.21 37.56 12.97
C ASN A 200 -0.66 37.18 14.36
N GLY A 201 -0.22 35.94 14.56
CA GLY A 201 0.43 35.50 15.79
C GLY A 201 -0.52 34.99 16.89
N LEU A 202 -1.82 34.87 16.60
CA LEU A 202 -2.80 34.32 17.52
C LEU A 202 -2.35 32.96 18.10
N GLU A 203 -2.36 32.87 19.44
CA GLU A 203 -2.17 31.62 20.19
C GLU A 203 -3.53 31.15 20.72
N GLU A 204 -4.37 30.64 19.82
CA GLU A 204 -5.74 30.25 20.09
C GLU A 204 -5.85 29.18 21.19
N ARG A 205 -6.81 29.42 22.08
CA ARG A 205 -7.28 28.49 23.10
C ARG A 205 -8.77 28.33 23.01
N TYR A 206 -9.23 27.16 23.40
CA TYR A 206 -10.64 26.89 23.58
C TYR A 206 -10.97 26.51 25.03
N TYR A 207 -12.21 26.78 25.41
CA TYR A 207 -12.84 26.31 26.64
C TYR A 207 -14.26 25.86 26.30
N ILE A 208 -14.61 24.62 26.62
CA ILE A 208 -15.96 24.09 26.50
C ILE A 208 -16.56 23.94 27.89
N TYR A 209 -17.74 24.49 28.09
CA TYR A 209 -18.51 24.44 29.34
C TYR A 209 -19.76 23.58 29.15
N ASN A 210 -20.09 22.82 30.20
CA ASN A 210 -21.35 22.09 30.32
C ASN A 210 -22.54 23.05 30.35
N PRO A 211 -23.78 22.56 30.08
CA PRO A 211 -25.01 23.33 30.21
C PRO A 211 -25.21 23.97 31.61
N ASP A 212 -24.68 23.36 32.67
CA ASP A 212 -24.70 23.93 34.02
C ASP A 212 -23.63 25.02 34.29
N GLY A 213 -22.82 25.35 33.28
CA GLY A 213 -21.75 26.35 33.33
C GLY A 213 -20.43 25.87 33.91
N THR A 214 -20.28 24.58 34.22
CA THR A 214 -18.99 24.01 34.67
C THR A 214 -18.06 23.75 33.49
N LEU A 215 -16.74 23.96 33.65
CA LEU A 215 -15.76 23.72 32.59
C LEU A 215 -15.65 22.21 32.30
N LEU A 216 -15.94 21.81 31.07
CA LEU A 216 -15.84 20.44 30.57
C LEU A 216 -14.44 20.15 30.00
N SER A 217 -13.97 21.00 29.09
CA SER A 217 -12.72 20.79 28.35
C SER A 217 -12.03 22.10 28.04
N SER A 218 -10.71 22.08 27.89
CA SER A 218 -9.94 23.24 27.42
C SER A 218 -8.65 22.80 26.76
N GLY A 219 -8.17 23.56 25.79
CA GLY A 219 -6.95 23.24 25.07
C GLY A 219 -6.50 24.35 24.13
N GLN A 220 -5.65 23.96 23.19
CA GLN A 220 -5.08 24.81 22.14
C GLN A 220 -5.21 24.09 20.79
N SER A 221 -4.54 24.59 19.75
CA SER A 221 -4.53 24.04 18.39
C SER A 221 -4.31 22.53 18.32
N GLY A 222 -4.88 21.94 17.27
CA GLY A 222 -4.88 20.51 16.97
C GLY A 222 -6.20 19.84 17.33
N LEU A 223 -6.21 18.53 17.15
CA LEU A 223 -7.38 17.70 17.44
C LEU A 223 -7.39 17.23 18.90
N LYS A 224 -8.44 17.59 19.63
CA LYS A 224 -8.83 17.01 20.90
C LYS A 224 -9.79 15.84 20.69
N ASN A 225 -9.30 14.64 20.95
CA ASN A 225 -10.14 13.44 21.02
C ASN A 225 -10.88 13.36 22.37
N GLU A 226 -12.03 12.69 22.35
CA GLU A 226 -12.79 12.21 23.50
C GLU A 226 -13.26 13.30 24.48
N ILE A 227 -14.09 14.22 24.00
CA ILE A 227 -14.85 15.13 24.86
C ILE A 227 -16.16 14.44 25.23
N ASN A 228 -16.22 13.86 26.43
CA ASN A 228 -17.37 13.11 26.92
C ASN A 228 -18.47 14.07 27.39
N LEU A 229 -19.66 13.97 26.82
CA LEU A 229 -20.79 14.79 27.21
C LEU A 229 -21.58 14.07 28.31
N GLU A 230 -21.56 14.59 29.53
CA GLU A 230 -22.28 13.98 30.67
C GLU A 230 -23.71 14.55 30.84
N GLN A 231 -24.03 15.62 30.12
CA GLN A 231 -25.29 16.35 30.24
C GLN A 231 -25.94 16.53 28.86
N THR A 232 -27.26 16.44 28.80
CA THR A 232 -28.00 16.85 27.60
C THR A 232 -28.31 18.34 27.69
N GLY A 233 -28.07 19.08 26.62
CA GLY A 233 -28.40 20.51 26.52
C GLY A 233 -27.33 21.30 25.78
N THR A 234 -27.39 22.63 25.93
CA THR A 234 -26.52 23.58 25.24
C THR A 234 -25.19 23.77 25.96
N TYR A 235 -24.10 23.43 25.27
CA TYR A 235 -22.72 23.65 25.69
C TYR A 235 -22.22 25.00 25.18
N THR A 236 -21.30 25.62 25.92
CA THR A 236 -20.66 26.88 25.50
C THR A 236 -19.22 26.63 25.13
N LEU A 237 -18.81 27.02 23.92
CA LEU A 237 -17.43 27.03 23.45
C LEU A 237 -16.92 28.49 23.42
N LEU A 238 -15.87 28.78 24.18
CA LEU A 238 -15.14 30.04 24.14
C LEU A 238 -13.83 29.86 23.38
N ILE A 239 -13.51 30.78 22.48
CA ILE A 239 -12.22 30.85 21.80
C ILE A 239 -11.58 32.22 22.05
N ASN A 240 -10.31 32.23 22.44
CA ASN A 240 -9.54 33.45 22.69
C ASN A 240 -8.04 33.25 22.47
N ASP A 241 -7.30 34.36 22.46
CA ASP A 241 -5.84 34.35 22.49
C ASP A 241 -5.30 33.96 23.88
N PHE A 242 -4.28 33.08 23.95
CA PHE A 242 -3.73 32.56 25.21
C PHE A 242 -3.32 33.66 26.18
N LEU A 243 -2.60 34.66 25.67
CA LEU A 243 -2.08 35.78 26.44
C LEU A 243 -2.95 37.03 26.33
N ASN A 244 -4.05 36.96 25.57
CA ASN A 244 -5.01 38.03 25.32
C ASN A 244 -4.34 39.31 24.77
N ASN A 245 -3.26 39.18 23.99
CA ASN A 245 -2.49 40.29 23.44
C ASN A 245 -2.45 40.32 21.91
N ASP A 246 -2.83 39.22 21.25
CA ASP A 246 -2.80 39.11 19.80
C ASP A 246 -4.21 39.03 19.21
N THR A 247 -4.32 39.41 17.93
CA THR A 247 -5.53 39.28 17.11
C THR A 247 -5.26 38.27 16.01
N GLY A 248 -6.31 37.72 15.41
CA GLY A 248 -6.14 36.76 14.33
C GLY A 248 -7.42 36.00 14.01
N LYS A 249 -7.38 35.32 12.87
CA LYS A 249 -8.41 34.34 12.46
C LYS A 249 -8.09 32.97 13.02
N TYR A 250 -9.14 32.19 13.26
CA TYR A 250 -9.10 30.77 13.60
C TYR A 250 -10.22 30.02 12.88
N SER A 251 -10.16 28.69 12.91
CA SER A 251 -11.23 27.78 12.49
C SER A 251 -11.33 26.61 13.44
N PHE A 252 -12.51 26.01 13.58
CA PHE A 252 -12.72 24.81 14.37
C PHE A 252 -13.82 23.94 13.77
N SER A 253 -13.84 22.66 14.16
CA SER A 253 -14.96 21.76 13.90
C SER A 253 -15.22 20.86 15.12
N LEU A 254 -16.45 20.39 15.23
CA LEU A 254 -16.90 19.43 16.24
C LEU A 254 -17.48 18.23 15.52
N GLN A 255 -17.13 17.02 15.94
CA GLN A 255 -17.72 15.82 15.38
C GLN A 255 -18.09 14.81 16.46
N SER A 256 -19.32 14.29 16.41
CA SER A 256 -19.71 13.14 17.25
C SER A 256 -19.04 11.87 16.73
N VAL A 257 -18.49 11.05 17.62
CA VAL A 257 -17.91 9.75 17.25
C VAL A 257 -18.88 8.59 17.44
N ILE A 258 -19.97 8.81 18.18
CA ILE A 258 -21.08 7.87 18.32
C ILE A 258 -22.20 8.33 17.40
N ASN A 259 -22.57 7.48 16.43
CA ASN A 259 -23.53 7.81 15.38
C ASN A 259 -23.20 9.14 14.69
N PRO A 260 -22.00 9.26 14.09
CA PRO A 260 -21.59 10.48 13.42
C PRO A 260 -22.63 10.93 12.36
N ILE A 261 -22.95 12.21 12.37
CA ILE A 261 -23.79 12.84 11.33
C ILE A 261 -22.92 13.03 10.09
N ASN A 262 -23.50 12.95 8.88
CA ASN A 262 -22.82 13.21 7.60
C ASN A 262 -21.57 12.33 7.28
N SER A 263 -21.34 11.27 8.06
CA SER A 263 -20.27 10.31 7.77
C SER A 263 -20.46 9.55 6.46
N THR A 264 -19.35 9.22 5.81
CA THR A 264 -19.32 8.34 4.65
C THR A 264 -19.19 6.87 5.09
N SER A 265 -20.16 6.03 4.76
CA SER A 265 -20.03 4.58 4.97
C SER A 265 -19.00 4.00 4.02
N ILE A 266 -18.01 3.30 4.58
CA ILE A 266 -16.96 2.60 3.83
C ILE A 266 -17.06 1.09 4.01
N ASN A 267 -16.50 0.37 3.04
CA ASN A 267 -16.39 -1.09 3.04
C ASN A 267 -14.93 -1.48 3.20
N TYR A 268 -14.71 -2.70 3.70
CA TYR A 268 -13.39 -3.30 3.63
C TYR A 268 -12.95 -3.47 2.16
N GLU A 269 -11.64 -3.53 1.97
CA GLU A 269 -11.02 -3.87 0.68
C GLU A 269 -11.26 -2.85 -0.43
N GLN A 270 -11.49 -1.59 -0.06
CA GLN A 270 -11.66 -0.49 -1.00
C GLN A 270 -10.70 0.64 -0.65
N SER A 271 -10.11 1.22 -1.68
CA SER A 271 -9.35 2.47 -1.55
C SER A 271 -10.28 3.66 -1.70
N TYR A 272 -10.13 4.61 -0.80
CA TYR A 272 -10.85 5.88 -0.80
C TYR A 272 -9.85 7.00 -1.01
N THR A 273 -10.21 7.98 -1.83
CA THR A 273 -9.43 9.20 -2.03
C THR A 273 -10.32 10.38 -1.69
N ALA A 274 -9.81 11.31 -0.90
CA ALA A 274 -10.53 12.50 -0.44
C ALA A 274 -9.56 13.67 -0.25
N THR A 275 -10.10 14.80 0.21
CA THR A 275 -9.34 16.03 0.37
C THR A 275 -9.80 16.73 1.64
N ILE A 276 -8.84 17.03 2.53
CA ILE A 276 -9.03 18.04 3.56
C ILE A 276 -9.02 19.40 2.84
N SER A 277 -10.20 19.94 2.63
CA SER A 277 -10.53 21.16 1.89
C SER A 277 -10.43 22.45 2.72
N ALA A 278 -10.45 22.36 4.05
CA ALA A 278 -10.36 23.50 4.97
C ALA A 278 -9.56 23.19 6.24
N PHE A 279 -9.01 24.23 6.87
CA PHE A 279 -8.35 24.09 8.18
C PHE A 279 -9.35 23.68 9.24
N SER A 280 -8.95 22.76 10.11
CA SER A 280 -9.79 22.15 11.14
C SER A 280 -10.92 21.27 10.62
N GLU A 281 -10.97 20.95 9.34
CA GLU A 281 -11.90 19.95 8.83
C GLU A 281 -11.56 18.55 9.37
N ILE A 282 -12.60 17.76 9.57
CA ILE A 282 -12.53 16.36 9.96
C ILE A 282 -13.38 15.59 8.95
N ASP A 283 -12.74 14.76 8.14
CA ASP A 283 -13.44 13.81 7.31
C ASP A 283 -13.84 12.59 8.15
N THR A 284 -15.13 12.26 8.14
CA THR A 284 -15.67 11.16 8.93
C THR A 284 -16.12 10.00 8.05
N TYR A 285 -15.71 8.80 8.45
CA TYR A 285 -16.11 7.55 7.84
C TYR A 285 -16.70 6.59 8.88
N THR A 286 -17.56 5.67 8.44
CA THR A 286 -18.07 4.58 9.28
C THR A 286 -17.91 3.22 8.62
N PHE A 287 -17.61 2.19 9.40
CA PHE A 287 -17.54 0.81 8.91
C PHE A 287 -18.09 -0.18 9.96
N SER A 288 -18.65 -1.30 9.51
CA SER A 288 -19.13 -2.36 10.40
C SER A 288 -18.01 -3.37 10.67
N GLY A 289 -17.71 -3.63 11.94
CA GLY A 289 -16.68 -4.58 12.36
C GLY A 289 -17.18 -5.66 13.30
N THR A 290 -16.48 -6.79 13.35
CA THR A 290 -16.77 -7.91 14.27
C THR A 290 -15.65 -8.05 15.30
N SER A 291 -16.00 -8.27 16.56
CA SER A 291 -15.03 -8.55 17.63
C SER A 291 -14.15 -9.75 17.25
N GLY A 292 -12.83 -9.56 17.29
CA GLY A 292 -11.82 -10.54 16.90
C GLY A 292 -11.26 -10.34 15.48
N ASP A 293 -11.88 -9.51 14.63
CA ASP A 293 -11.28 -9.13 13.35
C ASP A 293 -9.97 -8.34 13.60
N ILE A 294 -9.00 -8.52 12.73
CA ILE A 294 -7.78 -7.70 12.66
C ILE A 294 -7.80 -7.01 11.31
N LEU A 295 -7.56 -5.71 11.30
CA LEU A 295 -7.57 -4.89 10.09
C LEU A 295 -6.16 -4.41 9.78
N ALA A 296 -5.83 -4.35 8.50
CA ALA A 296 -4.71 -3.60 7.96
C ALA A 296 -5.23 -2.24 7.47
N PHE A 297 -4.74 -1.16 8.06
CA PHE A 297 -5.06 0.20 7.65
C PHE A 297 -3.84 0.84 7.02
N ALA A 298 -3.98 1.23 5.75
CA ALA A 298 -2.97 1.97 5.02
C ALA A 298 -3.50 3.36 4.70
N ILE A 299 -2.69 4.39 4.88
CA ILE A 299 -3.03 5.77 4.52
C ILE A 299 -1.81 6.46 3.92
N GLY A 300 -2.01 7.14 2.79
CA GLY A 300 -1.03 7.96 2.08
C GLY A 300 -1.53 9.39 1.92
N ASP A 301 -0.61 10.33 1.73
CA ASP A 301 -0.91 11.76 1.63
C ASP A 301 -0.03 12.53 0.64
N ASP A 302 -0.51 13.72 0.23
CA ASP A 302 0.31 14.69 -0.50
C ASP A 302 1.26 15.43 0.45
N ILE A 303 2.40 15.91 -0.08
CA ILE A 303 3.60 16.36 0.65
C ILE A 303 3.39 17.48 1.71
N ASN A 304 2.22 18.10 1.75
CA ASN A 304 1.89 19.22 2.64
C ASN A 304 0.82 18.90 3.68
N LEU A 305 0.29 17.67 3.74
CA LEU A 305 -0.70 17.24 4.72
C LEU A 305 -0.04 16.29 5.71
N TYR A 306 -0.18 16.52 7.02
CA TYR A 306 0.31 15.57 8.04
C TYR A 306 -0.86 14.75 8.52
N THR A 307 -1.18 13.70 7.78
CA THR A 307 -2.44 13.02 7.95
C THR A 307 -2.47 12.27 9.27
N ARG A 308 -3.53 12.51 10.04
CA ARG A 308 -3.85 11.82 11.27
C ARG A 308 -5.13 11.04 11.06
N TYR A 309 -5.16 9.82 11.57
CA TYR A 309 -6.40 9.06 11.71
C TYR A 309 -6.73 8.83 13.19
N SER A 310 -8.01 8.68 13.48
CA SER A 310 -8.54 8.21 14.78
C SER A 310 -9.69 7.25 14.53
N ILE A 311 -9.57 6.01 14.98
CA ILE A 311 -10.64 5.00 14.93
C ILE A 311 -11.25 4.85 16.31
N TYR A 312 -12.56 4.89 16.38
CA TYR A 312 -13.36 4.76 17.60
C TYR A 312 -14.20 3.49 17.55
N ASN A 313 -14.31 2.84 18.70
CA ASN A 313 -15.18 1.69 18.92
C ASN A 313 -16.67 2.09 18.78
N PRO A 314 -17.58 1.10 18.62
CA PRO A 314 -19.03 1.35 18.61
C PRO A 314 -19.59 2.01 19.88
N ASP A 315 -18.89 1.90 21.00
CA ASP A 315 -19.22 2.61 22.26
C ASP A 315 -18.60 4.02 22.36
N GLY A 316 -17.90 4.47 21.32
CA GLY A 316 -17.26 5.77 21.21
C GLY A 316 -15.88 5.89 21.87
N THR A 317 -15.35 4.83 22.50
CA THR A 317 -13.97 4.86 23.04
C THR A 317 -12.93 4.83 21.92
N LEU A 318 -11.83 5.58 22.05
CA LEU A 318 -10.76 5.59 21.05
C LEU A 318 -10.06 4.23 20.98
N LEU A 319 -10.12 3.57 19.83
CA LEU A 319 -9.46 2.29 19.57
C LEU A 319 -8.00 2.49 19.13
N SER A 320 -7.78 3.33 18.12
CA SER A 320 -6.45 3.60 17.56
C SER A 320 -6.37 5.04 17.07
N SER A 321 -5.19 5.66 17.19
CA SER A 321 -4.90 6.95 16.55
C SER A 321 -3.42 7.04 16.28
N ASN A 322 -3.08 7.46 15.06
CA ASN A 322 -1.71 7.66 14.64
C ASN A 322 -1.66 8.81 13.62
N TYR A 323 -0.46 9.29 13.34
CA TYR A 323 -0.23 10.35 12.36
C TYR A 323 1.04 10.07 11.56
N THR A 324 1.09 10.63 10.36
CA THR A 324 2.20 10.40 9.44
C THR A 324 2.59 11.66 8.67
N PHE A 325 3.78 11.62 8.10
CA PHE A 325 4.33 12.64 7.20
C PHE A 325 4.59 12.06 5.78
N SER A 326 4.10 10.84 5.55
CA SER A 326 4.24 10.00 4.35
C SER A 326 3.28 8.79 4.47
N ASP A 327 3.44 7.76 3.65
CA ASP A 327 2.65 6.52 3.80
C ASP A 327 2.80 5.89 5.21
N LEU A 328 1.67 5.46 5.77
CA LEU A 328 1.56 4.76 7.05
C LEU A 328 0.82 3.43 6.85
N PHE A 329 1.26 2.41 7.58
CA PHE A 329 0.57 1.13 7.70
C PHE A 329 0.42 0.78 9.18
N ASP A 330 -0.80 0.48 9.62
CA ASP A 330 -1.13 0.06 10.99
C ASP A 330 -2.00 -1.19 11.00
N GLU A 331 -1.76 -2.07 11.98
CA GLU A 331 -2.60 -3.23 12.28
C GLU A 331 -3.55 -2.90 13.44
N ILE A 332 -4.86 -3.08 13.24
CA ILE A 332 -5.90 -2.68 14.20
C ILE A 332 -6.76 -3.89 14.57
N SER A 333 -6.65 -4.33 15.83
CA SER A 333 -7.50 -5.39 16.36
C SER A 333 -8.85 -4.83 16.85
N LEU A 334 -9.94 -5.42 16.39
CA LEU A 334 -11.30 -5.05 16.80
C LEU A 334 -11.72 -5.84 18.04
N TYR A 335 -12.13 -5.14 19.10
CA TYR A 335 -12.58 -5.78 20.35
C TYR A 335 -14.11 -5.82 20.51
N GLN A 336 -14.84 -5.12 19.65
CA GLN A 336 -16.31 -5.00 19.72
C GLN A 336 -16.97 -5.34 18.38
N THR A 337 -18.22 -5.78 18.41
CA THR A 337 -19.04 -5.94 17.20
C THR A 337 -19.99 -4.76 17.08
N GLY A 338 -19.98 -4.07 15.94
CA GLY A 338 -20.83 -2.90 15.70
C GLY A 338 -20.24 -1.95 14.67
N THR A 339 -20.76 -0.73 14.63
CA THR A 339 -20.29 0.34 13.73
C THR A 339 -19.15 1.10 14.40
N TYR A 340 -17.99 1.14 13.74
CA TYR A 340 -16.83 1.94 14.11
C TYR A 340 -16.84 3.27 13.36
N THR A 341 -16.23 4.29 13.95
CA THR A 341 -16.04 5.61 13.35
C THR A 341 -14.56 5.84 13.08
N LEU A 342 -14.21 6.24 11.86
CA LEU A 342 -12.86 6.65 11.43
C LEU A 342 -12.89 8.15 11.14
N LEU A 343 -12.08 8.91 11.86
CA LEU A 343 -11.83 10.33 11.58
C LEU A 343 -10.48 10.47 10.89
N ILE A 344 -10.43 11.27 9.83
CA ILE A 344 -9.20 11.66 9.16
C ILE A 344 -9.12 13.19 9.13
N ASN A 345 -7.97 13.73 9.51
CA ASN A 345 -7.71 15.17 9.58
C ASN A 345 -6.21 15.46 9.54
N ASP A 346 -5.82 16.72 9.34
CA ASP A 346 -4.43 17.11 9.56
C ASP A 346 -4.06 17.06 11.05
N TYR A 347 -2.86 16.59 11.38
CA TYR A 347 -2.35 16.39 12.74
C TYR A 347 -2.43 17.65 13.62
N ASN A 348 -2.10 18.82 13.07
CA ASN A 348 -2.22 20.12 13.74
C ASN A 348 -3.49 20.87 13.32
N SER A 349 -4.34 20.21 12.52
CA SER A 349 -5.54 20.76 11.91
C SER A 349 -5.26 21.98 11.01
N GLY A 350 -4.00 22.22 10.63
CA GLY A 350 -3.51 23.51 10.10
C GLY A 350 -3.23 23.52 8.59
N GLU A 351 -3.44 22.39 7.93
CA GLU A 351 -3.09 22.17 6.54
C GLU A 351 -4.27 21.56 5.76
N THR A 352 -4.25 21.73 4.45
CA THR A 352 -5.24 21.19 3.49
C THR A 352 -4.49 20.33 2.47
N GLY A 353 -5.10 19.25 1.98
CA GLY A 353 -4.44 18.38 1.00
C GLY A 353 -5.24 17.14 0.67
N GLU A 354 -4.82 16.45 -0.38
CA GLU A 354 -5.37 15.15 -0.77
C GLU A 354 -4.75 14.04 0.07
N TYR A 355 -5.54 13.00 0.34
CA TYR A 355 -5.10 11.76 0.93
C TYR A 355 -5.86 10.59 0.33
N ASP A 356 -5.27 9.41 0.44
CA ASP A 356 -5.94 8.15 0.14
C ASP A 356 -5.71 7.14 1.26
N PHE A 357 -6.69 6.28 1.48
CA PHE A 357 -6.58 5.23 2.49
C PHE A 357 -7.29 3.97 2.05
N THR A 358 -6.90 2.85 2.66
CA THR A 358 -7.52 1.54 2.49
C THR A 358 -7.66 0.89 3.85
N LEU A 359 -8.82 0.29 4.10
CA LEU A 359 -9.08 -0.52 5.29
C LEU A 359 -9.37 -1.96 4.84
N ALA A 360 -8.44 -2.86 5.11
CA ALA A 360 -8.48 -4.26 4.68
C ALA A 360 -8.57 -5.21 5.88
N LYS A 361 -9.08 -6.42 5.70
CA LYS A 361 -9.00 -7.49 6.68
C LYS A 361 -7.63 -8.18 6.61
N LEU A 362 -6.96 -8.26 7.76
CA LEU A 362 -5.78 -9.09 7.95
C LEU A 362 -6.22 -10.45 8.52
N TRP A 363 -5.98 -11.50 7.75
CA TRP A 363 -6.30 -12.86 8.16
C TRP A 363 -5.06 -13.50 8.80
N GLN A 364 -5.14 -13.79 10.10
CA GLN A 364 -4.05 -14.44 10.83
C GLN A 364 -4.35 -15.93 11.09
N GLY A 365 -3.39 -16.78 10.76
CA GLY A 365 -3.29 -18.17 11.16
C GLY A 365 -2.27 -18.27 12.29
N GLY A 366 -2.59 -19.06 13.31
CA GLY A 366 -1.64 -19.39 14.37
C GLY A 366 -1.24 -20.86 14.28
N ILE A 367 -0.41 -21.35 15.21
CA ILE A 367 0.13 -22.73 15.32
C ILE A 367 -0.86 -23.92 15.22
N GLU A 368 -2.16 -23.66 15.15
CA GLU A 368 -3.24 -24.65 15.02
C GLU A 368 -3.69 -24.77 13.55
N ASN A 369 -4.34 -25.88 13.18
CA ASN A 369 -4.78 -26.07 11.79
C ASN A 369 -6.07 -25.29 11.51
N ASN A 370 -5.98 -24.10 10.90
CA ASN A 370 -7.09 -23.21 10.62
C ASN A 370 -7.34 -23.10 9.09
N PRO A 371 -8.54 -23.41 8.61
CA PRO A 371 -8.89 -23.11 7.23
C PRO A 371 -9.32 -21.65 7.07
N PHE A 372 -8.61 -20.89 6.24
CA PHE A 372 -9.07 -19.61 5.73
C PHE A 372 -10.09 -19.86 4.61
N GLN A 373 -11.31 -19.35 4.79
CA GLN A 373 -12.38 -19.45 3.79
C GLN A 373 -12.69 -18.04 3.29
N LEU A 374 -12.17 -17.71 2.12
CA LEU A 374 -12.29 -16.37 1.54
C LEU A 374 -13.38 -16.38 0.46
N ASP A 375 -14.43 -15.57 0.67
CA ASP A 375 -15.41 -15.24 -0.36
C ASP A 375 -14.82 -14.16 -1.27
N LEU A 376 -14.72 -14.43 -2.58
CA LEU A 376 -14.09 -13.52 -3.55
C LEU A 376 -14.72 -12.13 -3.64
N SER A 377 -15.96 -11.95 -3.16
CA SER A 377 -16.58 -10.63 -3.06
C SER A 377 -15.96 -9.75 -1.95
N GLN A 378 -15.12 -10.32 -1.07
CA GLN A 378 -14.57 -9.68 0.12
C GLN A 378 -13.08 -9.97 0.36
N ALA A 379 -12.41 -10.66 -0.57
CA ALA A 379 -11.05 -11.18 -0.36
C ALA A 379 -9.96 -10.40 -1.12
N ARG A 380 -10.36 -9.46 -1.97
CA ARG A 380 -9.44 -8.50 -2.61
C ARG A 380 -8.83 -7.62 -1.53
N GLY A 381 -7.64 -7.03 -1.68
CA GLY A 381 -7.05 -6.20 -0.61
C GLY A 381 -6.51 -6.99 0.58
N SER A 382 -6.81 -8.29 0.67
CA SER A 382 -6.52 -9.09 1.86
C SER A 382 -5.07 -9.55 1.92
N TYR A 383 -4.55 -9.49 3.14
CA TYR A 383 -3.30 -10.13 3.53
C TYR A 383 -3.58 -11.39 4.34
N ILE A 384 -2.81 -12.43 4.07
CA ILE A 384 -2.83 -13.67 4.85
C ILE A 384 -1.45 -13.84 5.50
N ASN A 385 -1.42 -13.91 6.82
CA ASN A 385 -0.23 -14.25 7.59
C ASN A 385 -0.48 -15.54 8.37
N ASP A 386 0.48 -16.46 8.36
CA ASP A 386 0.41 -17.71 9.10
C ASP A 386 1.64 -17.83 10.02
N GLU A 387 1.45 -18.07 11.30
CA GLU A 387 2.57 -18.31 12.23
C GLU A 387 2.98 -19.80 12.28
N GLY A 388 2.28 -20.65 11.53
CA GLY A 388 2.57 -22.06 11.26
C GLY A 388 1.40 -22.97 11.62
N GLY A 389 1.44 -24.24 11.20
CA GLY A 389 0.31 -25.15 11.39
C GLY A 389 0.09 -25.99 10.14
N PHE A 390 -1.04 -26.71 10.02
CA PHE A 390 -1.51 -27.26 8.75
C PHE A 390 -2.72 -26.46 8.25
N ASP A 391 -2.43 -25.26 7.76
CA ASP A 391 -3.42 -24.29 7.32
C ASP A 391 -3.72 -24.42 5.83
N SER A 392 -4.93 -23.99 5.46
CA SER A 392 -5.40 -24.04 4.08
C SER A 392 -6.19 -22.79 3.74
N VAL A 393 -5.92 -22.22 2.56
CA VAL A 393 -6.72 -21.14 1.97
C VAL A 393 -7.66 -21.76 0.95
N SER A 394 -8.96 -21.42 0.99
CA SER A 394 -9.93 -21.81 -0.04
C SER A 394 -10.52 -20.58 -0.70
N LEU A 395 -10.48 -20.55 -2.04
CA LEU A 395 -10.96 -19.44 -2.86
C LEU A 395 -12.23 -19.88 -3.61
N SER A 396 -13.40 -19.40 -3.18
CA SER A 396 -14.67 -19.81 -3.80
C SER A 396 -14.94 -19.06 -5.11
N GLY A 397 -14.93 -19.75 -6.25
CA GLY A 397 -15.42 -19.21 -7.54
C GLY A 397 -14.34 -18.97 -8.60
N VAL A 398 -13.09 -19.29 -8.31
CA VAL A 398 -11.95 -19.28 -9.26
C VAL A 398 -11.25 -20.63 -9.28
N SER A 399 -10.31 -20.83 -10.20
CA SER A 399 -9.42 -21.98 -10.21
C SER A 399 -8.00 -21.49 -10.28
N LEU A 400 -7.24 -21.74 -9.22
CA LEU A 400 -5.86 -21.28 -9.12
C LEU A 400 -4.98 -22.00 -10.16
N SER A 401 -4.07 -21.24 -10.76
CA SER A 401 -3.20 -21.71 -11.84
C SER A 401 -1.74 -21.50 -11.46
N LEU A 402 -0.91 -22.53 -11.69
CA LEU A 402 0.55 -22.43 -11.68
C LEU A 402 1.11 -21.76 -12.94
N ASN A 403 0.29 -21.10 -13.76
CA ASN A 403 0.82 -20.21 -14.78
C ASN A 403 0.86 -18.83 -14.14
N TYR A 404 2.05 -18.22 -14.08
CA TYR A 404 2.32 -16.84 -13.62
C TYR A 404 1.22 -15.84 -14.02
N LEU A 405 1.21 -14.64 -13.42
CA LEU A 405 0.15 -13.64 -13.66
C LEU A 405 -0.08 -13.42 -15.17
N GLN A 406 -1.31 -13.70 -15.62
CA GLN A 406 -1.73 -13.62 -17.02
C GLN A 406 -3.20 -13.25 -17.09
N ALA A 407 -3.54 -12.38 -18.03
CA ALA A 407 -4.91 -11.97 -18.25
C ALA A 407 -5.83 -13.18 -18.58
N GLY A 408 -6.95 -13.29 -17.85
CA GLY A 408 -7.96 -14.32 -18.02
C GLY A 408 -7.74 -15.62 -17.23
N ILE A 409 -6.76 -15.66 -16.32
CA ILE A 409 -6.57 -16.75 -15.35
C ILE A 409 -6.29 -16.19 -13.96
N THR A 410 -6.62 -16.95 -12.92
CA THR A 410 -6.18 -16.64 -11.55
C THR A 410 -4.77 -17.22 -11.35
N GLY A 411 -3.77 -16.42 -11.74
CA GLY A 411 -2.36 -16.79 -11.68
C GLY A 411 -1.72 -16.53 -10.32
N ILE A 412 -0.53 -17.09 -10.12
CA ILE A 412 0.29 -16.84 -8.91
C ILE A 412 1.69 -16.40 -9.27
N ASP A 413 2.30 -15.59 -8.40
CA ASP A 413 3.69 -15.17 -8.54
C ASP A 413 4.36 -14.96 -7.19
N ARG A 414 5.68 -14.73 -7.18
CA ARG A 414 6.46 -14.49 -5.98
C ARG A 414 6.92 -13.03 -5.94
N SER A 415 6.78 -12.39 -4.78
CA SER A 415 7.40 -11.10 -4.48
C SER A 415 8.17 -11.21 -3.16
N GLY A 416 9.50 -11.25 -3.22
CA GLY A 416 10.32 -11.42 -2.02
C GLY A 416 10.03 -12.74 -1.28
N THR A 417 9.48 -12.65 -0.07
CA THR A 417 9.02 -13.81 0.72
C THR A 417 7.54 -14.12 0.53
N SER A 418 6.77 -13.25 -0.14
CA SER A 418 5.33 -13.39 -0.30
C SER A 418 4.92 -14.15 -1.56
N LEU A 419 3.75 -14.79 -1.49
CA LEU A 419 3.02 -15.36 -2.62
C LEU A 419 1.90 -14.41 -3.03
N LEU A 420 1.92 -14.01 -4.30
CA LEU A 420 0.92 -13.16 -4.92
C LEU A 420 -0.12 -14.01 -5.65
N ILE A 421 -1.40 -13.62 -5.58
CA ILE A 421 -2.50 -14.28 -6.28
C ILE A 421 -3.34 -13.23 -7.01
N ASP A 422 -3.30 -13.24 -8.34
CA ASP A 422 -4.11 -12.37 -9.21
C ASP A 422 -5.55 -12.89 -9.26
N LEU A 423 -6.44 -12.25 -8.52
CA LEU A 423 -7.86 -12.64 -8.44
C LEU A 423 -8.68 -12.03 -9.56
N ASN A 424 -8.37 -10.81 -9.97
CA ASN A 424 -9.16 -10.07 -10.94
C ASN A 424 -8.90 -10.53 -12.39
N GLN A 425 -7.86 -11.36 -12.58
CA GLN A 425 -7.44 -11.96 -13.84
C GLN A 425 -7.04 -10.93 -14.89
N ASP A 426 -6.51 -9.78 -14.48
CA ASP A 426 -6.01 -8.76 -15.41
C ASP A 426 -4.56 -9.01 -15.84
N GLY A 427 -3.87 -9.95 -15.19
CA GLY A 427 -2.49 -10.33 -15.46
C GLY A 427 -1.45 -9.44 -14.80
N THR A 428 -1.87 -8.55 -13.89
CA THR A 428 -1.00 -7.68 -13.09
C THR A 428 -1.38 -7.80 -11.62
N PHE A 429 -0.40 -7.79 -10.72
CA PHE A 429 -0.70 -7.76 -9.30
C PHE A 429 -0.95 -6.32 -8.84
N ASN A 430 -2.09 -6.08 -8.23
CA ASN A 430 -2.39 -4.90 -7.44
C ASN A 430 -3.09 -5.34 -6.16
N LEU A 431 -2.49 -5.01 -5.02
CA LEU A 431 -3.02 -5.35 -3.72
C LEU A 431 -4.50 -4.97 -3.54
N VAL A 432 -4.95 -3.85 -4.11
CA VAL A 432 -6.36 -3.40 -4.02
C VAL A 432 -7.35 -4.45 -4.55
N ASP A 433 -6.97 -5.23 -5.57
CA ASP A 433 -7.86 -6.18 -6.23
C ASP A 433 -7.42 -7.66 -6.08
N ASP A 434 -6.28 -7.92 -5.44
CA ASP A 434 -5.61 -9.23 -5.36
C ASP A 434 -5.31 -9.66 -3.91
N ILE A 435 -4.70 -10.84 -3.74
CA ILE A 435 -4.29 -11.37 -2.43
C ILE A 435 -2.77 -11.50 -2.34
N GLU A 436 -2.23 -11.11 -1.19
CA GLU A 436 -0.87 -11.42 -0.78
C GLU A 436 -0.85 -12.38 0.43
N ILE A 437 -0.16 -13.52 0.29
CA ILE A 437 0.17 -14.41 1.40
C ILE A 437 1.61 -14.09 1.84
N LEU A 438 1.72 -13.46 3.00
CA LEU A 438 2.97 -12.99 3.57
C LEU A 438 3.85 -14.15 3.99
N ASP A 439 5.17 -14.00 3.82
CA ASP A 439 6.19 -14.95 4.25
C ASP A 439 5.93 -16.41 3.84
N PHE A 440 5.26 -16.63 2.71
CA PHE A 440 5.01 -17.95 2.15
C PHE A 440 6.31 -18.69 1.81
N PHE A 441 7.32 -17.95 1.33
CA PHE A 441 8.65 -18.44 0.96
C PHE A 441 9.70 -18.04 2.00
N ALA A 442 10.72 -18.88 2.17
CA ALA A 442 11.86 -18.54 3.01
C ALA A 442 12.63 -17.32 2.46
N SER A 443 13.15 -16.50 3.37
CA SER A 443 13.89 -15.25 3.07
C SER A 443 15.24 -15.46 2.39
N ASP A 444 15.78 -16.67 2.44
CA ASP A 444 17.06 -17.04 1.84
C ASP A 444 16.94 -17.57 0.40
N PHE A 445 15.76 -17.42 -0.21
CA PHE A 445 15.43 -17.94 -1.55
C PHE A 445 15.63 -19.45 -1.69
N SER A 446 15.64 -20.20 -0.59
CA SER A 446 15.63 -21.65 -0.63
C SER A 446 14.23 -22.20 -0.97
N ASN A 447 14.19 -23.45 -1.44
CA ASN A 447 12.96 -24.24 -1.64
C ASN A 447 12.26 -24.63 -0.31
N GLN A 448 12.34 -23.78 0.70
CA GLN A 448 11.73 -23.99 2.01
C GLN A 448 10.52 -23.09 2.18
N ALA A 449 9.57 -23.61 2.94
CA ALA A 449 8.47 -22.85 3.51
C ALA A 449 9.03 -21.67 4.31
N GLY A 450 8.48 -20.47 4.09
CA GLY A 450 8.65 -19.36 5.02
C GLY A 450 7.80 -19.55 6.27
N THR A 451 7.78 -18.55 7.14
CA THR A 451 6.97 -18.58 8.38
C THR A 451 5.48 -18.60 8.07
N GLY A 452 5.04 -17.87 7.04
CA GLY A 452 3.66 -17.77 6.55
C GLY A 452 3.21 -18.87 5.59
N PHE A 453 3.79 -20.05 5.69
CA PHE A 453 3.59 -21.10 4.70
C PHE A 453 2.23 -21.82 4.82
N ILE A 454 1.34 -21.55 3.86
CA ILE A 454 0.07 -22.26 3.71
C ILE A 454 0.25 -23.58 2.97
N LYS A 455 -0.24 -24.68 3.54
CA LYS A 455 -0.02 -26.04 3.00
C LYS A 455 -0.90 -26.38 1.81
N VAL A 456 -2.08 -25.78 1.75
CA VAL A 456 -3.02 -25.93 0.64
C VAL A 456 -3.54 -24.55 0.28
N VAL A 457 -3.25 -24.07 -0.92
CA VAL A 457 -3.80 -22.82 -1.45
C VAL A 457 -4.76 -23.20 -2.57
N ASP A 458 -6.04 -23.03 -2.28
CA ASP A 458 -7.16 -23.53 -3.07
C ASP A 458 -7.03 -25.04 -3.41
N ASN A 459 -6.80 -25.38 -4.67
CA ASN A 459 -6.62 -26.75 -5.14
C ASN A 459 -5.14 -27.16 -5.28
N LEU A 460 -4.20 -26.27 -4.95
CA LEU A 460 -2.76 -26.51 -5.06
C LEU A 460 -2.15 -26.84 -3.70
N LEU A 461 -1.21 -27.80 -3.70
CA LEU A 461 -0.34 -28.01 -2.54
C LEU A 461 0.69 -26.88 -2.48
N GLY A 462 0.86 -26.25 -1.32
CA GLY A 462 1.84 -25.18 -1.14
C GLY A 462 3.27 -25.62 -1.50
N TYR A 463 3.60 -26.88 -1.26
CA TYR A 463 4.90 -27.46 -1.65
C TYR A 463 5.10 -27.51 -3.17
N ASN A 464 4.03 -27.64 -3.95
CA ASN A 464 4.12 -27.57 -5.41
C ASN A 464 4.34 -26.12 -5.85
N ILE A 465 3.74 -25.15 -5.15
CA ILE A 465 3.96 -23.71 -5.39
C ILE A 465 5.43 -23.34 -5.10
N LEU A 466 5.99 -23.80 -3.97
CA LEU A 466 7.42 -23.61 -3.64
C LEU A 466 8.35 -24.08 -4.76
N GLN A 467 8.12 -25.29 -5.26
CA GLN A 467 8.94 -25.88 -6.32
C GLN A 467 8.74 -25.19 -7.67
N PHE A 468 7.56 -24.65 -7.93
CA PHE A 468 7.25 -24.01 -9.21
C PHE A 468 7.86 -22.61 -9.33
N LEU A 469 7.93 -21.85 -8.23
CA LEU A 469 8.38 -20.45 -8.21
C LEU A 469 9.85 -20.26 -7.72
N ASP A 470 10.71 -21.29 -7.79
CA ASP A 470 12.19 -21.20 -7.57
C ASP A 470 12.96 -21.34 -8.90
N PRO A 471 13.12 -20.26 -9.68
CA PRO A 471 13.67 -20.32 -11.04
C PRO A 471 15.19 -20.60 -11.10
N TYR A 472 15.91 -20.48 -9.98
CA TYR A 472 17.36 -20.64 -9.90
C TYR A 472 17.79 -21.94 -9.21
N ARG A 473 16.87 -22.90 -9.05
CA ARG A 473 17.20 -24.25 -8.58
C ARG A 473 16.75 -25.32 -9.56
N TRP A 474 17.72 -25.93 -10.22
CA TRP A 474 17.47 -26.86 -11.31
C TRP A 474 17.71 -28.31 -10.88
N ASN A 475 16.79 -29.20 -11.24
CA ASN A 475 16.88 -30.63 -11.01
C ASN A 475 16.27 -31.43 -12.17
N GLY A 476 16.59 -32.72 -12.27
CA GLY A 476 16.02 -33.59 -13.30
C GLY A 476 16.59 -33.33 -14.70
N VAL A 477 15.73 -33.34 -15.73
CA VAL A 477 16.13 -33.03 -17.11
C VAL A 477 15.68 -31.62 -17.46
N VAL A 478 16.62 -30.73 -17.73
CA VAL A 478 16.36 -29.31 -18.05
C VAL A 478 16.75 -29.04 -19.50
N GLU A 479 15.82 -28.54 -20.30
CA GLU A 479 16.08 -28.16 -21.69
C GLU A 479 16.28 -26.65 -21.79
N ILE A 480 17.39 -26.24 -22.41
CA ILE A 480 17.78 -24.84 -22.55
C ILE A 480 17.83 -24.51 -24.04
N SER A 481 16.88 -23.68 -24.48
CA SER A 481 16.68 -23.35 -25.89
C SER A 481 17.39 -22.07 -26.34
N GLU A 482 17.91 -21.28 -25.41
CA GLU A 482 18.56 -19.99 -25.66
C GLU A 482 19.74 -19.75 -24.72
N ASN A 483 20.35 -18.57 -24.82
CA ASN A 483 21.42 -18.19 -23.89
C ASN A 483 20.81 -17.58 -22.65
N LEU A 484 20.89 -18.30 -21.53
CA LEU A 484 20.37 -17.84 -20.26
C LEU A 484 21.46 -17.09 -19.51
N THR A 485 21.14 -15.90 -19.00
CA THR A 485 22.05 -15.13 -18.15
C THR A 485 21.61 -15.26 -16.70
N ILE A 486 22.52 -15.69 -15.83
CA ILE A 486 22.39 -15.61 -14.38
C ILE A 486 22.97 -14.26 -13.96
N PRO A 487 22.15 -13.32 -13.45
CA PRO A 487 22.62 -11.98 -13.08
C PRO A 487 23.67 -12.00 -11.97
N ASP A 488 24.36 -10.87 -11.81
CA ASP A 488 25.16 -10.58 -10.62
C ASP A 488 24.30 -10.75 -9.34
N ASP A 489 24.92 -11.02 -8.20
CA ASP A 489 24.27 -11.27 -6.90
C ASP A 489 23.25 -12.44 -6.85
N THR A 490 23.15 -13.25 -7.91
CA THR A 490 22.23 -14.40 -7.99
C THR A 490 22.99 -15.73 -7.92
N THR A 491 22.45 -16.74 -7.24
CA THR A 491 23.03 -18.10 -7.22
C THR A 491 22.14 -19.10 -7.95
N LEU A 492 22.64 -19.67 -9.05
CA LEU A 492 22.05 -20.84 -9.70
C LEU A 492 22.54 -22.13 -9.00
N THR A 493 21.62 -22.90 -8.43
CA THR A 493 21.91 -24.21 -7.83
C THR A 493 21.44 -25.35 -8.74
N ILE A 494 22.34 -26.28 -9.06
CA ILE A 494 22.04 -27.46 -9.87
C ILE A 494 22.23 -28.70 -9.01
N GLU A 495 21.16 -29.46 -8.80
CA GLU A 495 21.15 -30.64 -7.94
C GLU A 495 21.94 -31.82 -8.53
N PRO A 496 22.51 -32.70 -7.69
CA PRO A 496 23.13 -33.95 -8.15
C PRO A 496 22.21 -34.77 -9.07
N GLY A 497 22.78 -35.35 -10.13
CA GLY A 497 22.04 -36.17 -11.10
C GLY A 497 21.27 -35.39 -12.17
N THR A 498 21.34 -34.06 -12.17
CA THR A 498 20.69 -33.21 -13.19
C THR A 498 21.33 -33.38 -14.56
N ILE A 499 20.50 -33.41 -15.60
CA ILE A 499 20.89 -33.44 -17.01
C ILE A 499 20.41 -32.15 -17.69
N LEU A 500 21.35 -31.28 -18.06
CA LEU A 500 21.09 -30.06 -18.81
C LEU A 500 21.32 -30.32 -20.29
N LYS A 501 20.29 -30.07 -21.10
CA LYS A 501 20.30 -30.28 -22.55
C LYS A 501 20.16 -28.96 -23.29
N PHE A 502 21.19 -28.59 -24.04
CA PHE A 502 21.24 -27.32 -24.76
C PHE A 502 20.94 -27.51 -26.24
N THR A 503 20.03 -26.69 -26.78
CA THR A 503 19.82 -26.61 -28.23
C THR A 503 20.98 -25.90 -28.92
N ASN A 504 20.97 -25.90 -30.26
CA ASN A 504 22.02 -25.26 -31.02
C ASN A 504 22.21 -23.78 -30.65
N ASN A 505 23.44 -23.38 -30.31
CA ASN A 505 23.84 -22.03 -29.88
C ASN A 505 23.25 -21.52 -28.55
N ALA A 506 22.56 -22.37 -27.78
CA ALA A 506 22.19 -22.08 -26.40
C ALA A 506 23.42 -22.15 -25.48
N GLY A 507 23.33 -21.60 -24.27
CA GLY A 507 24.46 -21.54 -23.34
C GLY A 507 24.07 -20.94 -22.00
N LEU A 508 24.99 -21.02 -21.04
CA LEU A 508 24.86 -20.36 -19.74
C LEU A 508 25.86 -19.22 -19.64
N ASN A 509 25.35 -18.03 -19.36
CA ASN A 509 26.16 -16.86 -19.09
C ASN A 509 26.01 -16.49 -17.61
N ILE A 510 27.05 -16.73 -16.81
CA ILE A 510 27.05 -16.55 -15.38
C ILE A 510 27.73 -15.22 -15.04
N LYS A 511 26.97 -14.30 -14.47
CA LYS A 511 27.50 -13.07 -13.84
C LYS A 511 27.48 -13.15 -12.31
N GLY A 512 26.59 -13.96 -11.73
CA GLY A 512 26.57 -14.28 -10.30
C GLY A 512 27.30 -15.59 -9.99
N THR A 513 26.69 -16.45 -9.17
CA THR A 513 27.26 -17.75 -8.79
C THR A 513 26.54 -18.92 -9.48
N ILE A 514 27.29 -19.94 -9.91
CA ILE A 514 26.76 -21.26 -10.25
C ILE A 514 27.32 -22.33 -9.30
N ASN A 515 26.42 -23.06 -8.64
CA ASN A 515 26.73 -24.19 -7.78
C ASN A 515 26.22 -25.49 -8.43
N ALA A 516 27.09 -26.18 -9.16
CA ALA A 516 26.81 -27.48 -9.76
C ALA A 516 27.62 -28.57 -9.04
N LEU A 517 27.14 -28.97 -7.87
CA LEU A 517 27.85 -29.86 -6.96
C LEU A 517 27.25 -31.27 -7.02
N GLY A 518 27.59 -32.01 -8.07
CA GLY A 518 27.21 -33.41 -8.22
C GLY A 518 27.89 -34.32 -7.19
N THR A 519 27.59 -35.62 -7.26
CA THR A 519 28.26 -36.66 -6.46
C THR A 519 28.87 -37.73 -7.36
N LEU A 520 29.74 -38.58 -6.82
CA LEU A 520 30.28 -39.73 -7.55
C LEU A 520 29.17 -40.68 -8.07
N GLU A 521 28.09 -40.83 -7.30
CA GLU A 521 26.95 -41.68 -7.67
C GLU A 521 26.02 -40.99 -8.66
N ASN A 522 25.81 -39.67 -8.48
CA ASN A 522 24.90 -38.86 -9.27
C ASN A 522 25.64 -37.62 -9.80
N PRO A 523 26.46 -37.78 -10.85
CA PRO A 523 27.14 -36.65 -11.48
C PRO A 523 26.14 -35.77 -12.23
N ILE A 524 26.48 -34.49 -12.40
CA ILE A 524 25.69 -33.56 -13.23
C ILE A 524 26.21 -33.62 -14.66
N LEU A 525 25.30 -33.67 -15.64
CA LEU A 525 25.61 -33.74 -17.06
C LEU A 525 25.16 -32.47 -17.79
N PHE A 526 26.09 -31.79 -18.45
CA PHE A 526 25.83 -30.72 -19.40
C PHE A 526 26.11 -31.23 -20.82
N THR A 527 25.09 -31.24 -21.69
CA THR A 527 25.18 -31.85 -23.03
C THR A 527 24.28 -31.17 -24.06
N SER A 528 24.47 -31.47 -25.34
CA SER A 528 23.54 -31.07 -26.39
C SER A 528 22.20 -31.83 -26.31
N SER A 529 21.10 -31.18 -26.70
CA SER A 529 19.79 -31.80 -26.92
C SER A 529 19.68 -32.56 -28.25
N ASN A 530 20.68 -32.46 -29.13
CA ASN A 530 20.68 -33.14 -30.43
C ASN A 530 20.72 -34.67 -30.29
N ALA A 531 19.96 -35.37 -31.12
CA ALA A 531 19.95 -36.85 -31.14
C ALA A 531 21.31 -37.47 -31.50
N THR A 532 22.13 -36.75 -32.27
CA THR A 532 23.51 -37.11 -32.61
C THR A 532 24.42 -35.92 -32.30
N PRO A 533 24.87 -35.78 -31.05
CA PRO A 533 25.57 -34.58 -30.61
C PRO A 533 26.99 -34.50 -31.19
N THR A 534 27.44 -33.29 -31.47
CA THR A 534 28.80 -33.00 -31.95
C THR A 534 29.36 -31.79 -31.21
N ALA A 535 30.68 -31.73 -31.03
CA ALA A 535 31.37 -30.54 -30.51
C ALA A 535 30.89 -29.24 -31.16
N GLY A 536 30.69 -28.19 -30.36
CA GLY A 536 30.19 -26.89 -30.81
C GLY A 536 28.68 -26.83 -31.02
N ASN A 537 27.89 -27.80 -30.53
CA ASN A 537 26.44 -27.71 -30.64
C ASN A 537 25.88 -26.61 -29.75
N TRP A 538 26.40 -26.43 -28.54
CA TRP A 538 25.99 -25.36 -27.63
C TRP A 538 27.20 -24.54 -27.21
N ARG A 539 27.01 -23.31 -26.74
CA ARG A 539 28.11 -22.37 -26.51
C ARG A 539 29.05 -22.81 -25.39
N GLY A 540 28.48 -23.21 -24.26
CA GLY A 540 29.27 -23.45 -23.06
C GLY A 540 28.66 -22.85 -21.81
N ILE A 541 29.45 -22.91 -20.75
CA ILE A 541 29.23 -22.16 -19.51
C ILE A 541 30.27 -21.04 -19.47
N THR A 542 29.82 -19.81 -19.70
CA THR A 542 30.65 -18.61 -19.67
C THR A 542 30.48 -17.89 -18.35
N LEU A 543 31.58 -17.61 -17.65
CA LEU A 543 31.62 -16.74 -16.48
C LEU A 543 32.11 -15.36 -16.91
N SER A 544 31.26 -14.33 -16.79
CA SER A 544 31.42 -13.05 -17.51
C SER A 544 31.39 -11.77 -16.68
N SER A 545 31.72 -11.84 -15.39
CA SER A 545 31.93 -10.66 -14.54
C SER A 545 32.98 -10.96 -13.46
N SER A 546 33.41 -9.93 -12.74
CA SER A 546 34.32 -10.07 -11.59
C SER A 546 33.65 -10.70 -10.37
N ASP A 547 32.32 -10.69 -10.33
CA ASP A 547 31.51 -11.33 -9.29
C ASP A 547 31.10 -12.76 -9.69
N ALA A 548 31.49 -13.20 -10.90
CA ALA A 548 31.14 -14.50 -11.43
C ALA A 548 31.97 -15.60 -10.76
N VAL A 549 31.28 -16.50 -10.04
CA VAL A 549 31.90 -17.64 -9.35
C VAL A 549 31.31 -18.97 -9.84
N GLY A 550 32.16 -19.87 -10.30
CA GLY A 550 31.78 -21.20 -10.78
C GLY A 550 32.24 -22.31 -9.87
N ASN A 551 31.34 -22.91 -9.10
CA ASN A 551 31.63 -24.07 -8.27
C ASN A 551 31.05 -25.34 -8.91
N LEU A 552 31.91 -26.11 -9.57
CA LEU A 552 31.52 -27.33 -10.28
C LEU A 552 32.26 -28.54 -9.74
N ALA A 553 31.52 -29.50 -9.20
CA ALA A 553 32.07 -30.73 -8.65
C ALA A 553 31.34 -31.98 -9.18
N ASN A 554 32.08 -33.05 -9.52
CA ASN A 554 31.51 -34.30 -10.06
C ASN A 554 30.61 -34.04 -11.28
N VAL A 555 31.12 -33.27 -12.25
CA VAL A 555 30.37 -32.88 -13.45
C VAL A 555 30.97 -33.49 -14.72
N LYS A 556 30.13 -33.68 -15.74
CA LYS A 556 30.55 -33.98 -17.11
C LYS A 556 30.01 -32.90 -18.04
N ILE A 557 30.90 -32.30 -18.83
CA ILE A 557 30.56 -31.27 -19.82
C ILE A 557 30.99 -31.77 -21.20
N GLU A 558 30.02 -31.93 -22.10
CA GLU A 558 30.27 -32.44 -23.44
C GLU A 558 29.51 -31.75 -24.56
N TYR A 559 30.12 -31.79 -25.76
CA TYR A 559 29.59 -31.26 -27.01
C TYR A 559 29.39 -29.73 -27.06
N ALA A 560 30.00 -29.00 -26.13
CA ALA A 560 30.06 -27.54 -26.13
C ALA A 560 31.03 -27.02 -27.20
N ASP A 561 30.93 -25.74 -27.53
CA ASP A 561 32.01 -25.00 -28.16
C ASP A 561 33.12 -24.83 -27.14
N GLU A 562 32.86 -24.11 -26.05
CA GLU A 562 33.79 -23.96 -24.93
C GLU A 562 33.14 -24.62 -23.71
N ALA A 563 33.73 -25.69 -23.16
CA ALA A 563 33.08 -26.38 -22.04
C ALA A 563 32.91 -25.44 -20.84
N ILE A 564 33.98 -24.70 -20.52
CA ILE A 564 34.01 -23.61 -19.56
C ILE A 564 34.78 -22.43 -20.17
N GLU A 565 34.19 -21.24 -20.13
CA GLU A 565 34.82 -19.97 -20.50
C GLU A 565 34.90 -19.04 -19.29
N GLY A 566 36.04 -18.38 -19.10
CA GLY A 566 36.22 -17.35 -18.08
C GLY A 566 36.68 -16.02 -18.66
N ILE A 567 35.96 -14.94 -18.35
CA ILE A 567 36.32 -13.57 -18.73
C ILE A 567 36.07 -12.56 -17.59
N TYR A 568 36.71 -11.39 -17.67
CA TYR A 568 36.47 -10.22 -16.79
C TYR A 568 36.68 -10.44 -15.28
N GLY A 569 37.66 -11.26 -14.88
CA GLY A 569 38.00 -11.43 -13.47
C GLY A 569 37.25 -12.54 -12.74
N ALA A 570 36.58 -13.43 -13.47
CA ALA A 570 35.81 -14.54 -12.90
C ALA A 570 36.68 -15.54 -12.10
N GLU A 571 36.06 -16.20 -11.12
CA GLU A 571 36.62 -17.30 -10.34
C GLU A 571 36.00 -18.64 -10.77
N ILE A 572 36.83 -19.63 -11.10
CA ILE A 572 36.40 -20.95 -11.58
C ILE A 572 37.00 -22.05 -10.71
N ASN A 573 36.15 -22.80 -10.03
CA ASN A 573 36.48 -23.93 -9.17
C ASN A 573 35.95 -25.25 -9.77
N LEU A 574 36.84 -26.08 -10.30
CA LEU A 574 36.51 -27.37 -10.88
C LEU A 574 37.09 -28.52 -10.05
N ASN A 575 36.24 -29.45 -9.62
CA ASN A 575 36.64 -30.60 -8.80
C ASN A 575 36.05 -31.90 -9.35
N ASN A 576 36.88 -32.90 -9.66
CA ASN A 576 36.43 -34.18 -10.21
C ASN A 576 35.52 -34.01 -11.45
N ALA A 577 35.98 -33.27 -12.45
CA ALA A 577 35.19 -32.96 -13.64
C ALA A 577 35.76 -33.63 -14.91
N LEU A 578 34.87 -34.04 -15.81
CA LEU A 578 35.18 -34.56 -17.14
C LEU A 578 34.76 -33.54 -18.21
N LEU A 579 35.74 -32.98 -18.93
CA LEU A 579 35.52 -32.05 -20.04
C LEU A 579 35.90 -32.75 -21.35
N THR A 580 34.90 -33.19 -22.12
CA THR A 580 35.13 -34.06 -23.28
C THR A 580 34.27 -33.80 -24.50
N ASN A 581 34.79 -34.09 -25.70
CA ASN A 581 34.09 -33.91 -26.97
C ASN A 581 33.60 -32.47 -27.21
N ASN A 582 34.27 -31.46 -26.65
CA ASN A 582 33.99 -30.05 -26.91
C ASN A 582 34.91 -29.52 -28.02
N ASN A 583 34.70 -28.28 -28.50
CA ASN A 583 35.73 -27.63 -29.32
C ASN A 583 36.93 -27.26 -28.42
N TYR A 584 36.68 -26.62 -27.28
CA TYR A 584 37.67 -26.33 -26.24
C TYR A 584 37.23 -26.90 -24.89
N GLY A 585 38.16 -27.42 -24.09
CA GLY A 585 37.87 -27.84 -22.72
C GLY A 585 37.68 -26.63 -21.79
N ILE A 586 38.77 -25.91 -21.53
CA ILE A 586 38.78 -24.65 -20.77
C ILE A 586 39.27 -23.55 -21.71
N TYR A 587 38.54 -22.43 -21.79
CA TYR A 587 38.89 -21.29 -22.61
C TYR A 587 38.93 -19.99 -21.79
N ILE A 588 40.14 -19.43 -21.64
CA ILE A 588 40.38 -18.18 -20.90
C ILE A 588 41.17 -17.24 -21.79
N TYR A 589 40.53 -16.18 -22.26
CA TYR A 589 41.14 -15.17 -23.11
C TYR A 589 41.33 -13.81 -22.43
N SER A 590 40.57 -13.54 -21.36
CA SER A 590 40.58 -12.28 -20.59
C SER A 590 41.62 -12.32 -19.45
N PRO A 591 42.15 -11.17 -18.98
CA PRO A 591 43.04 -11.12 -17.81
C PRO A 591 42.29 -11.36 -16.48
N LEU A 592 43.05 -11.65 -15.42
CA LEU A 592 42.61 -11.74 -14.03
C LEU A 592 41.59 -12.85 -13.73
N VAL A 593 41.46 -13.85 -14.60
CA VAL A 593 40.61 -15.01 -14.32
C VAL A 593 41.42 -16.00 -13.48
N ASP A 594 40.87 -16.40 -12.34
CA ASP A 594 41.46 -17.40 -11.46
C ASP A 594 40.74 -18.74 -11.68
N ILE A 595 41.51 -19.78 -12.01
CA ILE A 595 40.98 -21.14 -12.14
C ILE A 595 41.74 -22.14 -11.28
N VAL A 596 41.00 -22.87 -10.45
CA VAL A 596 41.49 -23.96 -9.63
C VAL A 596 40.83 -25.26 -10.09
N GLY A 597 41.62 -26.13 -10.71
CA GLY A 597 41.21 -27.44 -11.18
C GLY A 597 41.82 -28.57 -10.33
N ASN A 598 40.99 -29.41 -9.73
CA ASN A 598 41.46 -30.60 -8.99
C ASN A 598 40.82 -31.87 -9.55
N ASN A 599 41.64 -32.87 -9.86
CA ASN A 599 41.20 -34.16 -10.36
C ASN A 599 40.37 -34.04 -11.66
N LEU A 600 40.86 -33.24 -12.61
CA LEU A 600 40.18 -33.05 -13.89
C LEU A 600 40.60 -34.11 -14.91
N LEU A 601 39.68 -34.55 -15.76
CA LEU A 601 39.98 -35.25 -17.00
C LEU A 601 39.51 -34.40 -18.18
N ILE A 602 40.47 -33.85 -18.92
CA ILE A 602 40.21 -33.01 -20.10
C ILE A 602 40.66 -33.79 -21.33
N THR A 603 39.70 -34.32 -22.10
CA THR A 603 40.00 -35.29 -23.15
C THR A 603 39.13 -35.19 -24.38
N ASP A 604 39.67 -35.56 -25.54
CA ASP A 604 38.93 -35.66 -26.81
C ASP A 604 38.30 -34.33 -27.26
N ASN A 605 38.85 -33.19 -26.83
CA ASN A 605 38.42 -31.88 -27.33
C ASN A 605 39.08 -31.61 -28.69
N ARG A 606 38.30 -31.07 -29.64
CA ARG A 606 38.72 -30.91 -31.04
C ARG A 606 39.91 -29.96 -31.17
N TYR A 607 39.90 -28.87 -30.43
CA TYR A 607 40.98 -27.90 -30.29
C TYR A 607 41.63 -28.05 -28.90
N ASN A 608 42.00 -26.97 -28.23
CA ASN A 608 42.76 -27.06 -26.99
C ASN A 608 41.97 -27.73 -25.86
N GLY A 609 42.67 -28.54 -25.07
CA GLY A 609 42.14 -28.98 -23.77
C GLY A 609 42.08 -27.81 -22.81
N ILE A 610 43.18 -27.05 -22.72
CA ILE A 610 43.25 -25.79 -21.98
C ILE A 610 43.77 -24.70 -22.91
N PHE A 611 43.04 -23.61 -23.00
CA PHE A 611 43.48 -22.38 -23.62
C PHE A 611 43.47 -21.31 -22.54
N GLN A 612 44.64 -20.72 -22.22
CA GLN A 612 44.73 -19.70 -21.19
C GLN A 612 45.69 -18.58 -21.60
N ARG A 613 45.21 -17.34 -21.58
CA ARG A 613 46.00 -16.15 -21.94
C ARG A 613 45.82 -15.00 -20.95
N ALA A 614 46.56 -13.93 -21.20
CA ALA A 614 46.59 -12.70 -20.40
C ALA A 614 47.03 -12.95 -18.93
N ASP A 615 46.95 -11.96 -18.04
CA ASP A 615 47.40 -12.05 -16.64
C ASP A 615 46.49 -12.95 -15.75
N SER A 616 46.02 -14.09 -16.27
CA SER A 616 45.14 -15.05 -15.60
C SER A 616 45.94 -16.18 -14.96
N VAL A 617 45.45 -16.73 -13.85
CA VAL A 617 46.15 -17.75 -13.05
C VAL A 617 45.39 -19.07 -13.10
N GLY A 618 46.10 -20.15 -13.44
CA GLY A 618 45.55 -21.50 -13.48
C GLY A 618 46.35 -22.43 -12.57
N VAL A 619 45.67 -23.13 -11.66
CA VAL A 619 46.26 -24.15 -10.80
C VAL A 619 45.55 -25.47 -11.03
N TYR A 620 46.26 -26.43 -11.60
CA TYR A 620 45.74 -27.75 -11.93
C TYR A 620 46.47 -28.82 -11.12
N THR A 621 45.73 -29.48 -10.24
CA THR A 621 46.25 -30.51 -9.34
C THR A 621 45.61 -31.86 -9.68
N ASN A 622 46.37 -32.95 -9.62
CA ASN A 622 45.86 -34.31 -9.87
C ASN A 622 45.12 -34.48 -11.23
N SER A 623 45.43 -33.64 -12.22
CA SER A 623 44.62 -33.51 -13.42
C SER A 623 45.27 -34.19 -14.62
N THR A 624 44.47 -34.76 -15.52
CA THR A 624 44.92 -35.42 -16.74
C THR A 624 44.36 -34.69 -17.95
N ILE A 625 45.25 -34.22 -18.82
CA ILE A 625 44.92 -33.53 -20.07
C ILE A 625 45.47 -34.39 -21.21
N VAL A 626 44.58 -35.01 -21.97
CA VAL A 626 44.95 -36.05 -22.93
C VAL A 626 44.13 -36.01 -24.21
N ASN A 627 44.72 -36.39 -25.34
CA ASN A 627 44.00 -36.54 -26.60
C ASN A 627 43.27 -35.28 -27.12
N ASN A 628 43.79 -34.09 -26.84
CA ASN A 628 43.21 -32.82 -27.32
C ASN A 628 44.00 -32.24 -28.51
N GLY A 629 43.34 -31.37 -29.29
CA GLY A 629 43.99 -30.52 -30.29
C GLY A 629 44.10 -31.11 -31.70
N PHE A 630 43.66 -32.36 -31.92
CA PHE A 630 43.87 -33.06 -33.20
C PHE A 630 43.05 -32.52 -34.38
N SER A 631 42.03 -31.70 -34.14
CA SER A 631 41.29 -31.01 -35.20
C SER A 631 41.70 -29.54 -35.38
N GLY A 632 42.67 -29.05 -34.59
CA GLY A 632 43.13 -27.67 -34.63
C GLY A 632 44.22 -27.40 -35.67
N SER A 633 44.61 -26.14 -35.78
CA SER A 633 45.81 -25.71 -36.51
C SER A 633 46.54 -24.56 -35.80
N GLY A 634 47.88 -24.56 -35.87
CA GLY A 634 48.72 -23.62 -35.12
C GLY A 634 48.46 -23.72 -33.60
N TRP A 635 48.24 -22.57 -32.96
CA TRP A 635 47.90 -22.41 -31.55
C TRP A 635 46.66 -23.21 -31.09
N THR A 636 45.69 -23.47 -31.97
CA THR A 636 44.52 -24.31 -31.65
C THR A 636 44.79 -25.82 -31.69
N ALA A 637 45.97 -26.22 -32.18
CA ALA A 637 46.40 -27.62 -32.26
C ALA A 637 47.24 -28.08 -31.06
N ALA A 638 47.08 -27.47 -29.88
CA ALA A 638 47.84 -27.84 -28.68
C ALA A 638 46.94 -28.50 -27.64
N GLY A 639 47.49 -29.36 -26.79
CA GLY A 639 46.79 -29.81 -25.58
C GLY A 639 46.54 -28.65 -24.64
N ILE A 640 47.56 -27.83 -24.45
CA ILE A 640 47.52 -26.57 -23.72
C ILE A 640 48.09 -25.47 -24.60
N HIS A 641 47.33 -24.40 -24.81
CA HIS A 641 47.85 -23.16 -25.37
C HIS A 641 47.95 -22.11 -24.28
N GLN A 642 49.13 -21.50 -24.16
CA GLN A 642 49.42 -20.50 -23.15
C GLN A 642 49.96 -19.20 -23.76
N GLY A 643 49.44 -18.05 -23.33
CA GLY A 643 49.95 -16.75 -23.76
C GLY A 643 49.83 -15.66 -22.71
N GLY A 644 50.90 -15.42 -21.94
CA GLY A 644 50.98 -14.36 -20.92
C GLY A 644 50.39 -14.72 -19.55
N SER A 645 49.78 -15.90 -19.42
CA SER A 645 49.15 -16.40 -18.18
C SER A 645 50.10 -17.18 -17.30
N ASN A 646 49.77 -17.36 -16.02
CA ASN A 646 50.54 -18.19 -15.10
C ASN A 646 49.83 -19.53 -14.90
N ILE A 647 50.53 -20.63 -15.12
CA ILE A 647 49.97 -21.98 -14.96
C ILE A 647 50.84 -22.80 -14.02
N THR A 648 50.20 -23.39 -13.00
CA THR A 648 50.79 -24.36 -12.10
C THR A 648 50.18 -25.74 -12.35
N PHE A 649 51.03 -26.74 -12.59
CA PHE A 649 50.66 -28.15 -12.58
C PHE A 649 51.31 -28.85 -11.39
N GLU A 650 50.48 -29.49 -10.57
CA GLU A 650 50.91 -30.34 -9.45
C GLU A 650 50.35 -31.75 -9.64
N ASN A 651 51.20 -32.77 -9.57
CA ASN A 651 50.79 -34.18 -9.66
C ASN A 651 49.87 -34.49 -10.85
N SER A 652 50.15 -33.91 -12.02
CA SER A 652 49.26 -33.94 -13.19
C SER A 652 49.91 -34.63 -14.39
N ILE A 653 49.10 -35.04 -15.37
CA ILE A 653 49.54 -35.73 -16.58
C ILE A 653 49.09 -34.92 -17.79
N LEU A 654 50.04 -34.50 -18.62
CA LEU A 654 49.77 -33.95 -19.95
C LEU A 654 50.33 -34.90 -21.00
N ALA A 655 49.47 -35.65 -21.69
CA ALA A 655 49.95 -36.73 -22.55
C ALA A 655 49.18 -36.81 -23.87
N PHE A 656 49.85 -37.24 -24.94
CA PHE A 656 49.18 -37.60 -26.20
C PHE A 656 48.29 -36.50 -26.79
N ASN A 657 48.63 -35.23 -26.57
CA ASN A 657 47.94 -34.10 -27.19
C ASN A 657 48.70 -33.66 -28.44
N ALA A 658 47.99 -33.16 -29.46
CA ALA A 658 48.54 -32.88 -30.79
C ALA A 658 49.89 -32.13 -30.77
N ASN A 659 49.98 -30.96 -30.11
CA ASN A 659 51.24 -30.22 -29.92
C ASN A 659 51.67 -30.11 -28.44
N GLY A 660 51.15 -30.95 -27.53
CA GLY A 660 51.52 -30.87 -26.10
C GLY A 660 51.14 -29.52 -25.45
N TRP A 661 52.09 -28.87 -24.78
CA TRP A 661 51.96 -27.51 -24.24
C TRP A 661 52.69 -26.51 -25.13
N ASP A 662 51.95 -25.62 -25.77
CA ASP A 662 52.45 -24.58 -26.68
C ASP A 662 52.39 -23.18 -26.05
N HIS A 663 53.42 -22.37 -26.32
CA HIS A 663 53.53 -20.97 -25.91
C HIS A 663 54.02 -20.10 -27.08
N THR A 664 53.35 -18.97 -27.34
CA THR A 664 53.75 -18.06 -28.43
C THR A 664 54.88 -17.12 -28.03
N THR A 665 55.95 -17.07 -28.83
CA THR A 665 57.22 -16.35 -28.59
C THR A 665 57.14 -14.82 -28.45
N ASN A 666 55.96 -14.20 -28.54
CA ASN A 666 55.75 -12.75 -28.47
C ASN A 666 54.83 -12.32 -27.30
N ALA A 667 54.52 -13.22 -26.37
CA ALA A 667 53.74 -12.92 -25.17
C ALA A 667 54.65 -12.61 -23.96
N ASP A 668 54.12 -11.94 -22.94
CA ASP A 668 54.81 -11.72 -21.67
C ASP A 668 55.32 -13.04 -21.08
N THR A 669 56.48 -13.01 -20.41
CA THR A 669 57.13 -14.21 -19.85
C THR A 669 56.24 -14.82 -18.76
N PRO A 670 55.58 -15.96 -19.00
CA PRO A 670 54.69 -16.55 -18.03
C PRO A 670 55.48 -17.17 -16.86
N LEU A 671 54.91 -17.18 -15.66
CA LEU A 671 55.40 -18.00 -14.56
C LEU A 671 54.73 -19.38 -14.62
N ASN A 672 55.51 -20.37 -15.02
CA ASN A 672 55.09 -21.76 -15.04
C ASN A 672 55.73 -22.54 -13.90
N ASN A 673 54.90 -23.26 -13.13
CA ASN A 673 55.36 -24.11 -12.05
C ASN A 673 54.88 -25.54 -12.31
N VAL A 674 55.80 -26.48 -12.54
CA VAL A 674 55.48 -27.86 -12.87
C VAL A 674 56.14 -28.77 -11.85
N ASN A 675 55.32 -29.38 -11.00
CA ASN A 675 55.76 -30.21 -9.88
C ASN A 675 55.12 -31.58 -9.97
N HIS A 676 55.93 -32.63 -9.78
CA HIS A 676 55.49 -34.03 -9.76
C HIS A 676 54.59 -34.44 -10.95
N SER A 677 54.73 -33.78 -12.10
CA SER A 677 53.83 -33.91 -13.24
C SER A 677 54.56 -34.53 -14.44
N ILE A 678 53.83 -35.27 -15.27
CA ILE A 678 54.39 -36.07 -16.38
C ILE A 678 53.89 -35.54 -17.72
N PHE A 679 54.81 -35.40 -18.68
CA PHE A 679 54.55 -34.82 -20.00
C PHE A 679 54.94 -35.80 -21.11
N TYR A 680 54.00 -36.17 -21.97
CA TYR A 680 54.24 -37.01 -23.15
C TYR A 680 53.79 -36.33 -24.44
N ASN A 681 54.61 -36.49 -25.48
CA ASN A 681 54.25 -36.08 -26.83
C ASN A 681 53.19 -37.04 -27.46
N PRO A 682 52.67 -36.71 -28.65
CA PRO A 682 51.76 -37.61 -29.38
C PRO A 682 52.28 -39.04 -29.58
N ASP A 683 53.60 -39.18 -29.78
CA ASP A 683 54.25 -40.47 -30.01
C ASP A 683 54.56 -41.25 -28.72
N GLY A 684 54.15 -40.72 -27.55
CA GLY A 684 54.37 -41.35 -26.24
C GLY A 684 55.79 -41.26 -25.70
N GLN A 685 56.62 -40.36 -26.25
CA GLN A 685 57.92 -40.02 -25.69
C GLN A 685 57.74 -39.01 -24.57
N GLU A 686 58.36 -39.29 -23.42
CA GLU A 686 58.41 -38.34 -22.30
C GLU A 686 59.20 -37.11 -22.74
N ILE A 687 58.54 -35.95 -22.75
CA ILE A 687 59.19 -34.67 -23.01
C ILE A 687 59.41 -34.00 -21.67
N ILE A 688 60.64 -34.05 -21.16
CA ILE A 688 61.09 -33.11 -20.15
C ILE A 688 61.75 -31.95 -20.90
N LEU A 689 61.02 -30.87 -21.10
CA LEU A 689 61.63 -29.58 -21.42
C LEU A 689 61.66 -28.78 -20.12
N VAL A 690 62.77 -28.92 -19.39
CA VAL A 690 63.18 -27.89 -18.43
C VAL A 690 64.02 -26.90 -19.22
N ASP A 691 63.56 -25.67 -19.29
CA ASP A 691 64.41 -24.48 -19.12
C ASP A 691 63.63 -23.47 -18.27
#